data_AF-A0A2E6PZ01-F1
#
_entry.id   AF-A0A2E6PZ01-F1
#
_cell.length_a   1.000
_cell.length_b   1.000
_cell.length_c   1.000
_cell.angle_alpha   90.00
_cell.angle_beta   90.00
_cell.angle_gamma   90.00
#
_symmetry.space_group_name_H-M   'P 1'
#
loop_
_entity.id
_entity.type
_entity.pdbx_description
1 polymer ?
#
loop_
_entity_poly.entity_id
_entity_poly.type
_entity_poly.pdbx_seq_one_letter_code
_entity_poly.pdbx_strand_id
1 'polypeptide(L)'
;MRKNSLNRAFAAISIVVGVLLLSPLASSLPTGIGGSSIQTAGCNCHNSNADSTVTADIQGFPEQYNASETYRLTISFDGGPSQIGNINLGGFNLWASEGAFTPTDGLTSLWAGSVNEVVHTEAGNDYKSWVVDWTAPVSGKEVDFILHVNSVNGDGLQTGQLDQWNRADYTLQSSFGLVGEIIPEAPEPFVVLATLIIIALALIAITVLYGFYRSDPDGFSWETFSPWITDWLTTTDHKKIGTLYFLAGLFFLGIGGIMALFIRVQLATPGNDFLTQDQYNQFFTLHGTTMIFLAAMPLINGFSNWMVPLQIGAPDLAMPRLNAMSFWLQPVGALLIFTGVFSGQGADTGWTGYAPYVVDMVNGHDGNTFWAAGQIMLVASSTLTGINFLTTIAVMRAEGMGWMQMPLFTWSILIANLMLFLSIPAFGVGLIQVYLDRVVGTAFYDVGAGGDPLLWSHLFWYFGHPEVYVVIVPAFGVISEVLATSSRRSIFGYKSMVFALAGIGVVAFIVYGHHMFTSGMSPVLRFVTMVTTMLVAVPTGIKIFNWLKTMHGGSLVYRTHTLWALGFLVTFTLGGISGMFFPSIAMDTHLHESYFVVAHFHYVLVGGTVFGFFAAIYYWYPKMTGRMMDERLGTLHFLTAFISYNGVFWPMHRLGVWGMARRHHTYFISTDDFANLPPEAADWNLFISVSAFLFFLSNFIMVANMVISYLRGAKAPADPWGGWSFEWMTSSPPPTPSFGRYVDGVWYDLPVLRDANEHVTSEPGWFSRWFSRLMVPDDGNEEVVH
;
A
#
# COMPACT_ATOMS: atom_id res chain seq x y z
N MET A 1 3.38 51.07 7.28
CA MET A 1 2.26 51.03 6.31
C MET A 1 2.15 49.62 5.75
N ARG A 2 0.96 49.03 5.89
CA ARG A 2 0.58 47.68 5.44
C ARG A 2 0.57 47.60 3.91
N LYS A 3 1.52 46.91 3.28
CA LYS A 3 1.43 46.44 1.88
C LYS A 3 2.41 45.29 1.72
N ASN A 4 1.91 44.04 1.75
CA ASN A 4 2.49 42.83 1.13
C ASN A 4 1.83 41.51 1.56
N SER A 5 0.78 41.51 2.40
CA SER A 5 0.06 40.27 2.72
C SER A 5 -0.83 39.76 1.57
N LEU A 6 -1.29 40.64 0.67
CA LEU A 6 -2.22 40.27 -0.40
C LEU A 6 -1.57 39.43 -1.51
N ASN A 7 -0.34 39.76 -1.95
CA ASN A 7 0.34 39.01 -3.02
C ASN A 7 0.76 37.59 -2.61
N ARG A 8 0.99 37.36 -1.31
CA ARG A 8 1.47 36.06 -0.79
C ARG A 8 0.33 35.07 -0.59
N ALA A 9 -0.82 35.56 -0.11
CA ALA A 9 -2.06 34.78 -0.11
C ALA A 9 -2.50 34.45 -1.54
N PHE A 10 -2.35 35.40 -2.47
CA PHE A 10 -2.63 35.18 -3.88
C PHE A 10 -1.72 34.11 -4.48
N ALA A 11 -0.40 34.12 -4.23
CA ALA A 11 0.50 33.07 -4.71
C ALA A 11 0.18 31.67 -4.14
N ALA A 12 -0.14 31.57 -2.84
CA ALA A 12 -0.56 30.30 -2.24
C ALA A 12 -1.90 29.82 -2.83
N ILE A 13 -2.85 30.74 -3.04
CA ILE A 13 -4.12 30.45 -3.73
C ILE A 13 -3.86 30.08 -5.19
N SER A 14 -2.92 30.70 -5.89
CA SER A 14 -2.57 30.38 -7.27
C SER A 14 -1.91 29.01 -7.40
N ILE A 15 -1.12 28.56 -6.41
CA ILE A 15 -0.59 27.19 -6.35
C ILE A 15 -1.72 26.20 -6.08
N VAL A 16 -2.60 26.48 -5.10
CA VAL A 16 -3.77 25.63 -4.81
C VAL A 16 -4.69 25.54 -6.03
N VAL A 17 -4.98 26.67 -6.67
CA VAL A 17 -5.78 26.74 -7.90
C VAL A 17 -5.05 26.06 -9.05
N GLY A 18 -3.74 26.22 -9.21
CA GLY A 18 -2.95 25.52 -10.22
C GLY A 18 -2.97 24.01 -10.05
N VAL A 19 -2.90 23.52 -8.82
CA VAL A 19 -3.03 22.08 -8.49
C VAL A 19 -4.46 21.60 -8.75
N LEU A 20 -5.47 22.36 -8.35
CA LEU A 20 -6.88 22.05 -8.62
C LEU A 20 -7.23 22.10 -10.11
N LEU A 21 -6.49 22.89 -10.90
CA LEU A 21 -6.59 22.95 -12.36
C LEU A 21 -5.81 21.82 -13.05
N LEU A 22 -4.76 21.28 -12.42
CA LEU A 22 -4.01 20.11 -12.89
C LEU A 22 -4.69 18.78 -12.53
N SER A 23 -5.46 18.71 -11.44
CA SER A 23 -6.14 17.48 -11.02
C SER A 23 -7.13 16.89 -12.04
N PRO A 24 -7.98 17.67 -12.75
CA PRO A 24 -8.87 17.10 -13.75
C PRO A 24 -8.16 16.74 -15.07
N LEU A 25 -6.85 16.99 -15.21
CA LEU A 25 -6.08 16.63 -16.41
C LEU A 25 -5.41 15.25 -16.31
N ALA A 26 -5.48 14.60 -15.14
CA ALA A 26 -5.01 13.22 -14.99
C ALA A 26 -6.08 12.25 -15.52
N SER A 27 -6.16 12.10 -16.83
CA SER A 27 -6.93 11.02 -17.46
C SER A 27 -6.19 9.71 -17.24
N SER A 28 -6.72 8.82 -16.39
CA SER A 28 -6.36 7.40 -16.49
C SER A 28 -6.87 6.93 -17.85
N LEU A 29 -5.96 6.51 -18.73
CA LEU A 29 -6.39 5.99 -20.02
C LEU A 29 -7.19 4.69 -19.75
N PRO A 30 -8.44 4.59 -20.23
CA PRO A 30 -9.25 3.37 -20.09
C PRO A 30 -8.60 2.15 -20.77
N THR A 31 -7.62 2.41 -21.64
CA THR A 31 -6.85 1.39 -22.33
C THR A 31 -5.47 1.32 -21.69
N GLY A 32 -5.20 0.22 -20.97
CA GLY A 32 -3.83 -0.15 -20.62
C GLY A 32 -2.92 -0.25 -21.86
N ILE A 33 -1.63 -0.50 -21.64
CA ILE A 33 -0.67 -0.75 -22.72
C ILE A 33 -0.92 -2.16 -23.29
N GLY A 34 -2.04 -2.34 -24.00
CA GLY A 34 -2.47 -3.60 -24.59
C GLY A 34 -2.85 -3.39 -26.04
N GLY A 35 -2.06 -3.97 -26.95
CA GLY A 35 -2.25 -3.88 -28.39
C GLY A 35 -3.31 -4.86 -28.90
N SER A 36 -4.34 -4.32 -29.54
CA SER A 36 -5.13 -4.95 -30.63
C SER A 36 -5.99 -3.86 -31.29
N SER A 37 -5.32 -2.83 -31.80
CA SER A 37 -5.90 -1.51 -32.05
C SER A 37 -6.37 -1.29 -33.48
N ILE A 38 -7.40 -2.00 -33.96
CA ILE A 38 -8.16 -1.46 -35.13
C ILE A 38 -9.07 -0.32 -34.64
N GLN A 39 -9.76 -0.50 -33.50
CA GLN A 39 -10.59 0.54 -32.87
C GLN A 39 -9.83 1.85 -32.59
N THR A 40 -8.56 1.77 -32.17
CA THR A 40 -7.76 2.92 -31.73
C THR A 40 -6.67 3.33 -32.72
N ALA A 41 -6.18 2.44 -33.59
CA ALA A 41 -5.16 2.78 -34.58
C ALA A 41 -5.69 2.90 -36.01
N GLY A 42 -6.93 2.48 -36.30
CA GLY A 42 -7.51 2.53 -37.65
C GLY A 42 -6.97 1.45 -38.59
N CYS A 43 -7.29 1.55 -39.88
CA CYS A 43 -6.90 0.57 -40.91
C CYS A 43 -5.44 0.77 -41.40
N ASN A 44 -4.47 0.75 -40.48
CA ASN A 44 -3.05 1.05 -40.74
C ASN A 44 -2.33 0.06 -41.66
N CYS A 45 -2.98 -1.04 -42.05
CA CYS A 45 -2.47 -1.97 -43.06
C CYS A 45 -2.47 -1.37 -44.49
N HIS A 46 -3.06 -0.19 -44.69
CA HIS A 46 -3.16 0.48 -46.01
C HIS A 46 -2.40 1.81 -46.06
N ASN A 47 -2.65 2.72 -45.10
CA ASN A 47 -1.92 3.98 -44.96
C ASN A 47 -1.89 4.44 -43.48
N SER A 48 -0.90 5.22 -43.06
CA SER A 48 -0.78 5.66 -41.67
C SER A 48 -1.75 6.77 -41.27
N ASN A 49 -2.33 7.47 -42.25
CA ASN A 49 -3.27 8.56 -42.04
C ASN A 49 -4.58 8.29 -42.78
N ALA A 50 -5.70 8.71 -42.19
CA ALA A 50 -6.99 8.71 -42.85
C ALA A 50 -7.03 9.69 -44.04
N ASP A 51 -7.74 9.33 -45.10
CA ASP A 51 -7.90 10.14 -46.30
C ASP A 51 -9.36 10.55 -46.50
N SER A 52 -9.58 11.87 -46.57
CA SER A 52 -10.89 12.47 -46.83
C SER A 52 -11.48 12.13 -48.20
N THR A 53 -10.69 11.57 -49.14
CA THR A 53 -11.21 11.09 -50.43
C THR A 53 -11.99 9.78 -50.32
N VAL A 54 -11.97 9.10 -49.17
CA VAL A 54 -12.86 7.99 -48.84
C VAL A 54 -13.86 8.47 -47.79
N THR A 55 -15.15 8.36 -48.06
CA THR A 55 -16.21 8.79 -47.11
C THR A 55 -16.98 7.58 -46.60
N ALA A 56 -16.93 7.34 -45.29
CA ALA A 56 -17.71 6.31 -44.60
C ALA A 56 -19.15 6.79 -44.35
N ASP A 57 -20.14 5.92 -44.57
CA ASP A 57 -21.55 6.18 -44.32
C ASP A 57 -22.25 4.97 -43.67
N ILE A 58 -23.16 5.25 -42.72
CA ILE A 58 -24.08 4.26 -42.16
C ILE A 58 -25.50 4.75 -42.34
N GLN A 59 -26.32 3.95 -43.04
CA GLN A 59 -27.74 4.18 -43.21
C GLN A 59 -28.56 3.20 -42.38
N GLY A 60 -29.79 3.58 -42.03
CA GLY A 60 -30.70 2.73 -41.26
C GLY A 60 -30.72 3.03 -39.76
N PHE A 61 -29.98 4.04 -39.29
CA PHE A 61 -30.16 4.57 -37.95
C PHE A 61 -31.56 5.20 -37.80
N PRO A 62 -32.27 4.92 -36.70
CA PRO A 62 -33.45 5.71 -36.34
C PRO A 62 -33.02 7.10 -35.82
N GLU A 63 -33.95 8.05 -35.68
CA GLU A 63 -33.64 9.31 -34.95
C GLU A 63 -33.36 9.02 -33.47
N GLN A 64 -34.06 8.04 -32.90
CA GLN A 64 -33.87 7.50 -31.56
C GLN A 64 -34.17 6.00 -31.55
N TYR A 65 -33.44 5.22 -30.77
CA TYR A 65 -33.62 3.76 -30.70
C TYR A 65 -34.56 3.33 -29.56
N ASN A 66 -35.38 2.31 -29.80
CA ASN A 66 -36.17 1.61 -28.79
C ASN A 66 -35.37 0.43 -28.21
N ALA A 67 -35.52 0.20 -26.90
CA ALA A 67 -34.86 -0.90 -26.22
C ALA A 67 -35.20 -2.26 -26.84
N SER A 68 -34.17 -3.10 -27.04
CA SER A 68 -34.28 -4.44 -27.63
C SER A 68 -34.84 -4.50 -29.06
N GLU A 69 -34.97 -3.37 -29.75
CA GLU A 69 -35.37 -3.35 -31.15
C GLU A 69 -34.15 -3.60 -32.05
N THR A 70 -34.37 -4.34 -33.13
CA THR A 70 -33.32 -4.66 -34.11
C THR A 70 -33.44 -3.72 -35.30
N TYR A 71 -32.36 -2.98 -35.58
CA TYR A 71 -32.23 -2.07 -36.71
C TYR A 71 -31.34 -2.67 -37.78
N ARG A 72 -31.79 -2.61 -39.03
CA ARG A 72 -31.00 -3.03 -40.18
C ARG A 72 -30.13 -1.86 -40.64
N LEU A 73 -28.83 -1.98 -40.44
CA LEU A 73 -27.84 -0.99 -40.82
C LEU A 73 -27.20 -1.36 -42.15
N THR A 74 -27.10 -0.37 -43.05
CA THR A 74 -26.35 -0.48 -44.30
C THR A 74 -25.07 0.34 -44.17
N ILE A 75 -23.95 -0.36 -44.15
CA ILE A 75 -22.62 0.23 -44.07
C ILE A 75 -22.12 0.41 -45.48
N SER A 76 -21.50 1.56 -45.78
CA SER A 76 -20.90 1.77 -47.09
C SER A 76 -19.74 2.77 -47.06
N PHE A 77 -18.98 2.81 -48.13
CA PHE A 77 -18.04 3.89 -48.39
C PHE A 77 -18.12 4.35 -49.84
N ASP A 78 -17.79 5.63 -50.07
CA ASP A 78 -17.63 6.20 -51.39
C ASP A 78 -16.23 6.82 -51.58
N GLY A 79 -15.82 6.96 -52.83
CA GLY A 79 -14.50 7.45 -53.22
C GLY A 79 -13.38 6.40 -53.08
N GLY A 80 -12.14 6.88 -53.04
CA GLY A 80 -10.95 6.03 -52.99
C GLY A 80 -10.47 5.45 -54.33
N PRO A 81 -9.40 4.63 -54.31
CA PRO A 81 -8.78 4.04 -55.52
C PRO A 81 -9.60 2.90 -56.16
N SER A 82 -10.73 2.50 -55.57
CA SER A 82 -11.48 1.30 -55.98
C SER A 82 -12.28 1.51 -57.27
N GLN A 83 -11.98 0.71 -58.30
CA GLN A 83 -12.59 0.79 -59.64
C GLN A 83 -13.38 -0.48 -60.00
N ILE A 84 -14.35 -0.32 -60.90
CA ILE A 84 -15.13 -1.44 -61.44
C ILE A 84 -14.17 -2.39 -62.19
N GLY A 85 -14.01 -3.60 -61.69
CA GLY A 85 -13.09 -4.61 -62.23
C GLY A 85 -11.92 -4.98 -61.32
N ASN A 86 -11.73 -4.29 -60.20
CA ASN A 86 -10.78 -4.71 -59.16
C ASN A 86 -11.22 -6.03 -58.54
N ILE A 87 -10.25 -6.88 -58.17
CA ILE A 87 -10.52 -8.16 -57.50
C ILE A 87 -11.09 -7.93 -56.11
N ASN A 88 -10.66 -6.89 -55.40
CA ASN A 88 -11.21 -6.44 -54.13
C ASN A 88 -11.52 -4.93 -54.23
N LEU A 89 -12.64 -4.48 -53.69
CA LEU A 89 -13.04 -3.07 -53.66
C LEU A 89 -12.73 -2.39 -52.33
N GLY A 90 -12.90 -3.08 -51.21
CA GLY A 90 -12.66 -2.50 -49.90
C GLY A 90 -13.22 -3.32 -48.75
N GLY A 91 -13.27 -2.71 -47.57
CA GLY A 91 -13.70 -3.37 -46.35
C GLY A 91 -14.15 -2.37 -45.29
N PHE A 92 -14.63 -2.92 -44.18
CA PHE A 92 -15.00 -2.14 -43.01
C PHE A 92 -14.79 -2.90 -41.70
N ASN A 93 -14.74 -2.12 -40.62
CA ASN A 93 -14.87 -2.55 -39.23
C ASN A 93 -15.81 -1.57 -38.52
N LEU A 94 -16.90 -2.09 -37.96
CA LEU A 94 -17.87 -1.31 -37.20
C LEU A 94 -17.90 -1.82 -35.76
N TRP A 95 -17.68 -0.91 -34.82
CA TRP A 95 -17.78 -1.14 -33.40
C TRP A 95 -18.92 -0.31 -32.80
N ALA A 96 -19.62 -0.87 -31.82
CA ALA A 96 -20.63 -0.18 -31.03
C ALA A 96 -20.32 -0.25 -29.52
N SER A 97 -20.57 0.83 -28.78
CA SER A 97 -20.37 0.86 -27.33
C SER A 97 -21.31 -0.09 -26.57
N GLU A 98 -22.53 -0.28 -27.08
CA GLU A 98 -23.52 -1.22 -26.56
C GLU A 98 -24.40 -1.82 -27.70
N GLY A 99 -25.14 -2.88 -27.37
CA GLY A 99 -25.96 -3.64 -28.32
C GLY A 99 -25.18 -4.77 -28.99
N ALA A 100 -25.87 -5.54 -29.82
CA ALA A 100 -25.32 -6.74 -30.45
C ALA A 100 -25.53 -6.74 -31.97
N PHE A 101 -24.45 -6.95 -32.72
CA PHE A 101 -24.51 -7.16 -34.16
C PHE A 101 -24.86 -8.60 -34.49
N THR A 102 -25.60 -8.78 -35.58
CA THR A 102 -25.92 -10.07 -36.18
C THR A 102 -25.67 -9.96 -37.68
N PRO A 103 -24.67 -10.68 -38.23
CA PRO A 103 -24.44 -10.75 -39.67
C PRO A 103 -25.68 -11.26 -40.40
N THR A 104 -26.07 -10.59 -41.48
CA THR A 104 -27.32 -10.91 -42.21
C THR A 104 -27.11 -11.81 -43.42
N ASP A 105 -25.87 -11.90 -43.90
CA ASP A 105 -25.47 -12.63 -45.09
C ASP A 105 -24.06 -13.23 -44.92
N GLY A 106 -23.52 -13.81 -46.00
CA GLY A 106 -22.15 -14.33 -46.02
C GLY A 106 -21.05 -13.28 -46.22
N LEU A 107 -21.41 -11.99 -46.33
CA LEU A 107 -20.48 -10.89 -46.61
C LEU A 107 -19.96 -10.23 -45.32
N THR A 108 -20.59 -10.51 -44.18
CA THR A 108 -20.23 -9.93 -42.86
C THR A 108 -20.01 -11.03 -41.82
N SER A 109 -19.18 -10.75 -40.81
CA SER A 109 -18.93 -11.65 -39.69
C SER A 109 -18.54 -10.88 -38.43
N LEU A 110 -18.81 -11.46 -37.27
CA LEU A 110 -18.38 -10.89 -35.99
C LEU A 110 -16.86 -10.98 -35.84
N TRP A 111 -16.24 -9.89 -35.37
CA TRP A 111 -14.79 -9.85 -35.19
C TRP A 111 -14.38 -10.64 -33.94
N ALA A 112 -13.53 -11.65 -34.10
CA ALA A 112 -12.97 -12.44 -32.99
C ALA A 112 -14.01 -13.00 -31.98
N GLY A 113 -15.26 -13.22 -32.40
CA GLY A 113 -16.36 -13.66 -31.52
C GLY A 113 -16.97 -12.57 -30.64
N SER A 114 -16.59 -11.30 -30.85
CA SER A 114 -17.20 -10.13 -30.22
C SER A 114 -18.67 -9.98 -30.63
N VAL A 115 -19.52 -9.55 -29.70
CA VAL A 115 -20.95 -9.27 -29.98
C VAL A 115 -21.19 -7.85 -30.46
N ASN A 116 -20.28 -6.92 -30.17
CA ASN A 116 -20.43 -5.49 -30.45
C ASN A 116 -19.45 -4.99 -31.52
N GLU A 117 -18.83 -5.90 -32.27
CA GLU A 117 -17.92 -5.57 -33.36
C GLU A 117 -18.14 -6.50 -34.56
N VAL A 118 -18.33 -5.90 -35.73
CA VAL A 118 -18.62 -6.60 -36.98
C VAL A 118 -17.69 -6.11 -38.09
N VAL A 119 -17.26 -7.05 -38.93
CA VAL A 119 -16.38 -6.82 -40.08
C VAL A 119 -16.93 -7.48 -41.33
N HIS A 120 -16.35 -7.16 -42.47
CA HIS A 120 -16.54 -7.87 -43.72
C HIS A 120 -15.83 -9.24 -43.72
N THR A 121 -16.34 -10.19 -44.51
CA THR A 121 -15.68 -11.47 -44.80
C THR A 121 -14.78 -11.36 -46.03
N GLU A 122 -14.04 -12.43 -46.36
CA GLU A 122 -13.28 -12.49 -47.61
C GLU A 122 -14.16 -12.27 -48.86
N ALA A 123 -15.38 -12.83 -48.86
CA ALA A 123 -16.36 -12.57 -49.92
C ALA A 123 -16.91 -11.14 -49.89
N GLY A 124 -16.87 -10.48 -48.72
CA GLY A 124 -17.25 -9.09 -48.55
C GLY A 124 -16.26 -8.09 -49.15
N ASN A 125 -15.03 -8.51 -49.48
CA ASN A 125 -14.00 -7.64 -50.07
C ASN A 125 -14.42 -7.06 -51.43
N ASP A 126 -15.28 -7.76 -52.16
CA ASP A 126 -15.70 -7.42 -53.53
C ASP A 126 -16.78 -6.34 -53.56
N TYR A 127 -17.14 -5.79 -52.40
CA TYR A 127 -18.26 -4.87 -52.23
C TYR A 127 -17.81 -3.55 -51.61
N LYS A 128 -18.61 -2.50 -51.84
CA LYS A 128 -18.47 -1.20 -51.15
C LYS A 128 -19.59 -0.94 -50.14
N SER A 129 -20.50 -1.90 -49.98
CA SER A 129 -21.64 -1.79 -49.10
C SER A 129 -22.03 -3.16 -48.53
N TRP A 130 -22.38 -3.17 -47.25
CA TRP A 130 -22.71 -4.35 -46.47
C TRP A 130 -23.91 -4.09 -45.58
N VAL A 131 -24.62 -5.15 -45.19
CA VAL A 131 -25.80 -5.06 -44.34
C VAL A 131 -25.61 -5.87 -43.08
N VAL A 132 -25.86 -5.25 -41.93
CA VAL A 132 -25.82 -5.89 -40.61
C VAL A 132 -27.07 -5.53 -39.82
N ASP A 133 -27.58 -6.46 -39.02
CA ASP A 133 -28.63 -6.16 -38.07
C ASP A 133 -27.99 -5.84 -36.71
N TRP A 134 -28.32 -4.69 -36.13
CA TRP A 134 -27.89 -4.28 -34.79
C TRP A 134 -29.09 -4.31 -33.85
N THR A 135 -29.00 -5.08 -32.77
CA THR A 135 -30.03 -5.14 -31.72
C THR A 135 -29.66 -4.20 -30.59
N ALA A 136 -30.53 -3.23 -30.33
CA ALA A 136 -30.30 -2.16 -29.37
C ALA A 136 -30.30 -2.66 -27.91
N PRO A 137 -29.50 -2.03 -27.03
CA PRO A 137 -29.42 -2.41 -25.62
C PRO A 137 -30.68 -2.01 -24.84
N VAL A 138 -30.87 -2.62 -23.66
CA VAL A 138 -31.96 -2.30 -22.74
C VAL A 138 -31.65 -1.08 -21.85
N SER A 139 -30.38 -0.64 -21.82
CA SER A 139 -29.83 0.33 -20.86
C SER A 139 -30.36 1.77 -21.01
N GLY A 140 -30.90 2.13 -22.18
CA GLY A 140 -31.39 3.48 -22.47
C GLY A 140 -30.31 4.58 -22.55
N LYS A 141 -29.02 4.20 -22.59
CA LYS A 141 -27.88 5.12 -22.73
C LYS A 141 -27.68 5.57 -24.18
N GLU A 142 -26.85 6.58 -24.41
CA GLU A 142 -26.39 6.86 -25.79
C GLU A 142 -25.48 5.74 -26.26
N VAL A 143 -25.63 5.32 -27.52
CA VAL A 143 -24.78 4.30 -28.14
C VAL A 143 -23.89 4.96 -29.18
N ASP A 144 -22.58 4.84 -28.97
CA ASP A 144 -21.56 5.33 -29.90
C ASP A 144 -21.19 4.23 -30.87
N PHE A 145 -21.06 4.61 -32.14
CA PHE A 145 -20.63 3.75 -33.23
C PHE A 145 -19.37 4.33 -33.86
N ILE A 146 -18.34 3.49 -34.02
CA ILE A 146 -17.10 3.86 -34.68
C ILE A 146 -16.97 2.99 -35.92
N LEU A 147 -17.06 3.61 -37.09
CA LEU A 147 -16.91 2.96 -38.38
C LEU A 147 -15.56 3.30 -39.00
N HIS A 148 -14.78 2.26 -39.29
CA HIS A 148 -13.62 2.34 -40.16
C HIS A 148 -13.95 1.70 -41.51
N VAL A 149 -13.58 2.35 -42.60
CA VAL A 149 -13.71 1.81 -43.96
C VAL A 149 -12.39 1.98 -44.71
N ASN A 150 -12.08 1.05 -45.61
CA ASN A 150 -10.96 1.14 -46.53
C ASN A 150 -11.42 0.90 -47.96
N SER A 151 -10.81 1.63 -48.90
CA SER A 151 -10.94 1.45 -50.34
C SER A 151 -9.60 0.99 -50.90
N VAL A 152 -9.60 -0.12 -51.63
CA VAL A 152 -8.38 -0.72 -52.17
C VAL A 152 -8.32 -0.70 -53.70
N ASN A 153 -7.11 -0.66 -54.25
CA ASN A 153 -6.88 -0.60 -55.69
C ASN A 153 -6.97 -1.99 -56.40
N GLY A 154 -7.13 -3.06 -55.63
CA GLY A 154 -7.30 -4.43 -56.15
C GLY A 154 -6.00 -5.13 -56.60
N ASP A 155 -4.82 -4.61 -56.29
CA ASP A 155 -3.53 -5.19 -56.72
C ASP A 155 -3.05 -6.37 -55.85
N GLY A 156 -3.72 -6.62 -54.72
CA GLY A 156 -3.41 -7.71 -53.79
C GLY A 156 -2.13 -7.51 -52.97
N LEU A 157 -1.53 -6.31 -52.97
CA LEU A 157 -0.29 -6.00 -52.27
C LEU A 157 -0.58 -5.20 -50.98
N GLN A 158 -0.19 -5.74 -49.83
CA GLN A 158 -0.34 -5.07 -48.52
C GLN A 158 0.58 -3.85 -48.28
N THR A 159 1.27 -3.32 -49.30
CA THR A 159 2.42 -2.39 -49.09
C THR A 159 2.44 -1.13 -49.96
N GLY A 160 1.34 -0.80 -50.66
CA GLY A 160 1.26 0.39 -51.49
C GLY A 160 0.62 1.60 -50.79
N GLN A 161 1.24 2.78 -50.86
CA GLN A 161 0.68 4.09 -50.44
C GLN A 161 -0.59 4.52 -51.23
N LEU A 162 -1.24 3.59 -51.93
CA LEU A 162 -2.35 3.85 -52.84
C LEU A 162 -3.70 3.43 -52.27
N ASP A 163 -3.73 2.52 -51.31
CA ASP A 163 -4.95 2.18 -50.59
C ASP A 163 -5.26 3.25 -49.54
N GLN A 164 -6.54 3.59 -49.42
CA GLN A 164 -7.01 4.69 -48.60
C GLN A 164 -8.03 4.20 -47.59
N TRP A 165 -8.07 4.80 -46.41
CA TRP A 165 -9.07 4.50 -45.39
C TRP A 165 -9.55 5.77 -44.71
N ASN A 166 -10.74 5.72 -44.11
CA ASN A 166 -11.27 6.82 -43.32
C ASN A 166 -12.14 6.29 -42.17
N ARG A 167 -12.54 7.19 -41.27
CA ARG A 167 -13.35 6.91 -40.09
C ARG A 167 -14.58 7.83 -40.05
N ALA A 168 -15.69 7.29 -39.57
CA ALA A 168 -16.88 8.05 -39.19
C ALA A 168 -17.36 7.62 -37.80
N ASP A 169 -17.80 8.60 -37.00
CA ASP A 169 -18.34 8.38 -35.67
C ASP A 169 -19.81 8.81 -35.64
N TYR A 170 -20.66 7.99 -35.01
CA TYR A 170 -22.09 8.26 -34.85
C TYR A 170 -22.49 8.04 -33.40
N THR A 171 -23.43 8.84 -32.89
CA THR A 171 -24.01 8.67 -31.55
C THR A 171 -25.52 8.60 -31.68
N LEU A 172 -26.13 7.55 -31.14
CA LEU A 172 -27.56 7.28 -31.23
C LEU A 172 -28.20 7.39 -29.84
N GLN A 173 -29.28 8.17 -29.75
CA GLN A 173 -30.00 8.38 -28.48
C GLN A 173 -31.16 7.38 -28.30
N SER A 174 -31.49 7.08 -27.04
CA SER A 174 -32.66 6.26 -26.68
C SER A 174 -33.98 7.04 -26.81
N SER A 175 -35.05 6.38 -27.27
CA SER A 175 -36.41 6.92 -27.40
C SER A 175 -37.19 6.96 -26.08
N PHE A 176 -36.79 6.13 -25.12
CA PHE A 176 -37.27 6.21 -23.75
C PHE A 176 -36.28 7.06 -22.96
N GLY A 177 -36.51 8.37 -22.97
CA GLY A 177 -35.84 9.30 -22.07
C GLY A 177 -36.15 8.91 -20.64
N LEU A 178 -35.20 8.27 -19.95
CA LEU A 178 -35.23 8.26 -18.50
C LEU A 178 -35.14 9.70 -18.03
N VAL A 179 -36.25 10.20 -17.47
CA VAL A 179 -36.22 11.25 -16.44
C VAL A 179 -35.56 10.63 -15.20
N GLY A 180 -34.27 10.33 -15.32
CA GLY A 180 -33.34 10.20 -14.22
C GLY A 180 -32.36 11.33 -14.40
N GLU A 181 -31.91 11.95 -13.32
CA GLU A 181 -30.82 12.93 -13.36
C GLU A 181 -29.75 12.47 -14.33
N ILE A 182 -29.13 13.42 -15.04
CA ILE A 182 -27.75 13.21 -15.51
C ILE A 182 -27.00 12.81 -14.25
N ILE A 183 -26.86 11.51 -13.98
CA ILE A 183 -25.87 11.02 -13.04
C ILE A 183 -24.60 11.39 -13.79
N PRO A 184 -23.85 12.43 -13.38
CA PRO A 184 -22.57 12.68 -13.98
C PRO A 184 -21.84 11.34 -13.95
N GLU A 185 -21.34 10.91 -15.10
CA GLU A 185 -20.56 9.68 -15.24
C GLU A 185 -19.70 9.55 -13.98
N ALA A 186 -19.99 8.52 -13.18
CA ALA A 186 -19.42 8.42 -11.84
C ALA A 186 -17.90 8.55 -12.01
N PRO A 187 -17.24 9.52 -11.34
CA PRO A 187 -15.86 9.81 -11.65
C PRO A 187 -15.04 8.54 -11.45
N GLU A 188 -14.32 8.14 -12.50
CA GLU A 188 -13.52 6.92 -12.53
C GLU A 188 -12.74 6.78 -11.21
N PRO A 189 -12.98 5.72 -10.42
CA PRO A 189 -12.39 5.57 -9.10
C PRO A 189 -10.86 5.77 -9.07
N PHE A 190 -10.16 5.37 -10.13
CA PHE A 190 -8.72 5.63 -10.28
C PHE A 190 -8.38 7.09 -10.53
N VAL A 191 -9.19 7.83 -11.29
CA VAL A 191 -9.04 9.28 -11.45
C VAL A 191 -9.23 9.96 -10.10
N VAL A 192 -10.20 9.53 -9.29
CA VAL A 192 -10.39 10.08 -7.93
C VAL A 192 -9.19 9.75 -7.05
N LEU A 193 -8.71 8.49 -7.05
CA LEU A 193 -7.52 8.10 -6.28
C LEU A 193 -6.28 8.89 -6.70
N ALA A 194 -6.00 8.98 -8.00
CA ALA A 194 -4.87 9.75 -8.56
C ALA A 194 -5.00 11.24 -8.21
N THR A 195 -6.19 11.81 -8.33
CA THR A 195 -6.49 13.19 -7.94
C THR A 195 -6.20 13.42 -6.45
N LEU A 196 -6.66 12.52 -5.57
CA LEU A 196 -6.41 12.62 -4.13
C LEU A 196 -4.92 12.48 -3.80
N ILE A 197 -4.19 11.63 -4.51
CA ILE A 197 -2.72 11.52 -4.41
C ILE A 197 -2.06 12.85 -4.79
N ILE A 198 -2.43 13.44 -5.93
CA ILE A 198 -1.87 14.71 -6.41
C ILE A 198 -2.19 15.84 -5.44
N ILE A 199 -3.44 15.93 -4.96
CA ILE A 199 -3.85 16.92 -3.96
C ILE A 199 -3.06 16.73 -2.67
N ALA A 200 -2.89 15.50 -2.18
CA ALA A 200 -2.12 15.23 -0.97
C ALA A 200 -0.64 15.64 -1.13
N LEU A 201 -0.02 15.31 -2.27
CA LEU A 201 1.35 15.75 -2.59
C LEU A 201 1.47 17.27 -2.64
N ALA A 202 0.50 17.94 -3.25
CA ALA A 202 0.45 19.39 -3.31
C ALA A 202 0.27 20.04 -1.93
N LEU A 203 -0.62 19.51 -1.10
CA LEU A 203 -0.82 19.98 0.28
C LEU A 203 0.45 19.79 1.11
N ILE A 204 1.17 18.68 0.93
CA ILE A 204 2.47 18.45 1.56
C ILE A 204 3.48 19.50 1.05
N ALA A 205 3.58 19.71 -0.25
CA ALA A 205 4.49 20.70 -0.84
C ALA A 205 4.18 22.11 -0.31
N ILE A 206 2.91 22.51 -0.25
CA ILE A 206 2.48 23.78 0.34
C ILE A 206 2.85 23.86 1.81
N THR A 207 2.64 22.79 2.57
CA THR A 207 2.97 22.75 4.01
C THR A 207 4.47 22.89 4.24
N VAL A 208 5.28 22.22 3.41
CA VAL A 208 6.75 22.31 3.43
C VAL A 208 7.21 23.70 3.05
N LEU A 209 6.72 24.26 1.94
CA LEU A 209 7.05 25.62 1.49
C LEU A 209 6.61 26.67 2.53
N TYR A 210 5.46 26.49 3.15
CA TYR A 210 4.98 27.35 4.23
C TYR A 210 5.86 27.23 5.48
N GLY A 211 6.27 26.02 5.86
CA GLY A 211 7.24 25.79 6.94
C GLY A 211 8.57 26.47 6.68
N PHE A 212 9.09 26.35 5.46
CA PHE A 212 10.31 27.04 5.01
C PHE A 212 10.15 28.56 5.09
N TYR A 213 9.10 29.12 4.47
CA TYR A 213 8.77 30.54 4.54
C TYR A 213 8.61 31.06 5.98
N ARG A 214 8.05 30.26 6.89
CA ARG A 214 7.87 30.66 8.30
C ARG A 214 9.20 30.70 9.05
N SER A 215 10.13 29.83 8.67
CA SER A 215 11.44 29.70 9.30
C SER A 215 12.36 30.87 8.95
N ASP A 216 12.32 31.31 7.69
CA ASP A 216 13.02 32.50 7.21
C ASP A 216 12.17 33.27 6.18
N PRO A 217 11.30 34.20 6.62
CA PRO A 217 10.41 34.95 5.72
C PRO A 217 11.15 35.92 4.79
N ASP A 218 12.35 36.36 5.20
CA ASP A 218 13.15 37.35 4.48
C ASP A 218 14.14 36.66 3.52
N GLY A 219 14.47 35.38 3.75
CA GLY A 219 15.25 34.50 2.88
C GLY A 219 14.45 33.61 1.93
N PHE A 220 13.17 33.88 1.66
CA PHE A 220 12.37 33.07 0.71
C PHE A 220 12.78 33.35 -0.75
N SER A 221 13.92 32.81 -1.16
CA SER A 221 14.51 32.92 -2.49
C SER A 221 14.97 31.54 -3.00
N TRP A 222 15.16 31.39 -4.31
CA TRP A 222 15.73 30.16 -4.87
C TRP A 222 17.14 29.88 -4.33
N GLU A 223 17.92 30.93 -4.04
CA GLU A 223 19.28 30.83 -3.49
C GLU A 223 19.31 30.20 -2.10
N THR A 224 18.23 30.32 -1.33
CA THR A 224 18.09 29.74 0.02
C THR A 224 17.33 28.42 -0.01
N PHE A 225 16.34 28.28 -0.89
CA PHE A 225 15.56 27.05 -1.04
C PHE A 225 16.35 25.92 -1.69
N SER A 226 17.14 26.20 -2.73
CA SER A 226 17.92 25.17 -3.45
C SER A 226 18.93 24.45 -2.53
N PRO A 227 19.75 25.14 -1.72
CA PRO A 227 20.62 24.47 -0.74
C PRO A 227 19.83 23.69 0.31
N TRP A 228 18.69 24.23 0.78
CA TRP A 228 17.85 23.56 1.77
C TRP A 228 17.26 22.24 1.25
N ILE A 229 16.67 22.23 0.05
CA ILE A 229 16.13 20.98 -0.52
C ILE A 229 17.26 20.01 -0.88
N THR A 230 18.39 20.49 -1.37
CA THR A 230 19.56 19.65 -1.68
C THR A 230 20.05 18.95 -0.42
N ASP A 231 20.12 19.65 0.71
CA ASP A 231 20.48 19.07 2.01
C ASP A 231 19.55 17.92 2.42
N TRP A 232 18.24 17.97 2.14
CA TRP A 232 17.32 16.83 2.34
C TRP A 232 17.50 15.71 1.30
N LEU A 233 17.77 16.05 0.04
CA LEU A 233 17.94 15.06 -1.03
C LEU A 233 19.23 14.24 -0.88
N THR A 234 20.29 14.87 -0.37
CA THR A 234 21.63 14.27 -0.24
C THR A 234 22.05 14.00 1.21
N THR A 235 21.13 14.11 2.18
CA THR A 235 21.43 13.88 3.59
C THR A 235 21.89 12.44 3.87
N THR A 236 22.83 12.30 4.79
CA THR A 236 23.15 11.01 5.43
C THR A 236 22.74 10.95 6.90
N ASP A 237 22.27 12.06 7.49
CA ASP A 237 21.85 12.12 8.89
C ASP A 237 20.63 11.21 9.13
N HIS A 238 20.79 10.22 10.02
CA HIS A 238 19.73 9.29 10.41
C HIS A 238 18.43 9.99 10.85
N LYS A 239 18.49 11.17 11.47
CA LYS A 239 17.29 11.91 11.90
C LYS A 239 16.52 12.48 10.72
N LYS A 240 17.23 13.00 9.70
CA LYS A 240 16.58 13.50 8.47
C LYS A 240 16.01 12.34 7.66
N ILE A 241 16.77 11.26 7.48
CA ILE A 241 16.29 10.06 6.78
C ILE A 241 15.10 9.44 7.51
N GLY A 242 15.16 9.35 8.85
CA GLY A 242 14.03 8.90 9.67
C GLY A 242 12.79 9.79 9.53
N THR A 243 12.98 11.11 9.36
CA THR A 243 11.87 12.03 9.07
C THR A 243 11.28 11.79 7.69
N LEU A 244 12.12 11.53 6.67
CA LEU A 244 11.66 11.20 5.33
C LEU A 244 10.84 9.91 5.31
N TYR A 245 11.32 8.85 5.97
CA TYR A 245 10.58 7.61 6.17
C TYR A 245 9.26 7.82 6.89
N PHE A 246 9.26 8.62 7.97
CA PHE A 246 8.07 8.93 8.74
C PHE A 246 7.00 9.65 7.91
N LEU A 247 7.41 10.67 7.14
CA LEU A 247 6.50 11.41 6.26
C LEU A 247 5.97 10.54 5.12
N ALA A 248 6.82 9.73 4.49
CA ALA A 248 6.40 8.78 3.46
C ALA A 248 5.39 7.77 4.02
N GLY A 249 5.68 7.20 5.19
CA GLY A 249 4.79 6.26 5.86
C GLY A 249 3.44 6.86 6.24
N LEU A 250 3.40 8.09 6.77
CA LEU A 250 2.14 8.81 7.03
C LEU A 250 1.37 9.13 5.74
N PHE A 251 2.06 9.50 4.68
CA PHE A 251 1.45 9.78 3.38
C PHE A 251 0.75 8.53 2.84
N PHE A 252 1.45 7.40 2.76
CA PHE A 252 0.87 6.15 2.28
C PHE A 252 -0.13 5.51 3.25
N LEU A 253 -0.06 5.80 4.56
CA LEU A 253 -1.13 5.46 5.50
C LEU A 253 -2.44 6.15 5.10
N GLY A 254 -2.36 7.42 4.68
CA GLY A 254 -3.49 8.16 4.13
C GLY A 254 -4.01 7.54 2.83
N ILE A 255 -3.13 7.29 1.86
CA ILE A 255 -3.51 6.70 0.55
C ILE A 255 -4.13 5.29 0.73
N GLY A 256 -3.53 4.44 1.56
CA GLY A 256 -4.08 3.14 1.92
C GLY A 256 -5.45 3.24 2.61
N GLY A 257 -5.62 4.22 3.49
CA GLY A 257 -6.91 4.54 4.12
C GLY A 257 -7.98 4.96 3.11
N ILE A 258 -7.64 5.80 2.12
CA ILE A 258 -8.56 6.20 1.04
C ILE A 258 -9.00 4.98 0.25
N MET A 259 -8.08 4.09 -0.16
CA MET A 259 -8.44 2.85 -0.85
C MET A 259 -9.38 1.96 0.00
N ALA A 260 -9.17 1.89 1.32
CA ALA A 260 -10.08 1.18 2.22
C ALA A 260 -11.49 1.79 2.22
N LEU A 261 -11.62 3.12 2.17
CA LEU A 261 -12.92 3.79 2.11
C LEU A 261 -13.65 3.47 0.80
N PHE A 262 -12.97 3.39 -0.33
CA PHE A 262 -13.59 3.03 -1.61
C PHE A 262 -14.19 1.61 -1.55
N ILE A 263 -13.43 0.65 -1.00
CA ILE A 263 -13.91 -0.71 -0.71
C ILE A 263 -15.14 -0.67 0.20
N ARG A 264 -15.14 0.20 1.22
CA ARG A 264 -16.28 0.32 2.15
C ARG A 264 -17.50 1.03 1.57
N VAL A 265 -17.32 1.97 0.65
CA VAL A 265 -18.44 2.56 -0.09
C VAL A 265 -19.10 1.49 -0.95
N GLN A 266 -18.30 0.73 -1.71
CA GLN A 266 -18.80 -0.40 -2.49
C GLN A 266 -19.59 -1.39 -1.62
N LEU A 267 -19.07 -1.75 -0.45
CA LEU A 267 -19.72 -2.71 0.45
C LEU A 267 -20.72 -2.10 1.44
N ALA A 268 -21.13 -0.84 1.29
CA ALA A 268 -22.05 -0.21 2.23
C ALA A 268 -23.46 -0.81 2.14
N THR A 269 -23.88 -1.23 0.94
CA THR A 269 -25.18 -1.83 0.67
C THR A 269 -25.03 -3.05 -0.26
N PRO A 270 -25.94 -4.03 -0.18
CA PRO A 270 -25.94 -5.18 -1.09
C PRO A 270 -26.16 -4.72 -2.53
N GLY A 271 -25.49 -5.33 -3.50
CA GLY A 271 -25.70 -5.05 -4.92
C GLY A 271 -25.29 -3.65 -5.39
N ASN A 272 -24.47 -2.93 -4.60
CA ASN A 272 -23.95 -1.62 -4.99
C ASN A 272 -23.08 -1.71 -6.25
N ASP A 273 -23.02 -0.63 -7.03
CA ASP A 273 -22.34 -0.53 -8.32
C ASP A 273 -21.29 0.59 -8.36
N PHE A 274 -20.84 1.08 -7.20
CA PHE A 274 -19.84 2.15 -7.08
C PHE A 274 -18.47 1.80 -7.68
N LEU A 275 -17.98 0.57 -7.45
CA LEU A 275 -16.79 0.02 -8.11
C LEU A 275 -17.24 -1.08 -9.06
N THR A 276 -16.51 -1.32 -10.15
CA THR A 276 -16.63 -2.60 -10.87
C THR A 276 -15.99 -3.73 -10.06
N GLN A 277 -16.29 -4.99 -10.42
CA GLN A 277 -15.64 -6.15 -9.79
C GLN A 277 -14.12 -6.10 -9.95
N ASP A 278 -13.68 -5.72 -11.14
CA ASP A 278 -12.27 -5.58 -11.48
C ASP A 278 -11.60 -4.47 -10.64
N GLN A 279 -12.18 -3.26 -10.61
CA GLN A 279 -11.67 -2.17 -9.79
C GLN A 279 -11.60 -2.58 -8.31
N TYR A 280 -12.63 -3.23 -7.77
CA TYR A 280 -12.62 -3.71 -6.40
C TYR A 280 -11.42 -4.64 -6.13
N ASN A 281 -11.10 -5.53 -7.07
CA ASN A 281 -9.93 -6.41 -6.97
C ASN A 281 -8.61 -5.63 -6.90
N GLN A 282 -8.48 -4.61 -7.74
CA GLN A 282 -7.32 -3.73 -7.75
C GLN A 282 -7.19 -2.91 -6.46
N PHE A 283 -8.28 -2.31 -5.98
CA PHE A 283 -8.29 -1.50 -4.76
C PHE A 283 -7.94 -2.32 -3.52
N PHE A 284 -8.47 -3.54 -3.34
CA PHE A 284 -8.12 -4.34 -2.17
C PHE A 284 -6.66 -4.86 -2.23
N THR A 285 -6.17 -5.16 -3.43
CA THR A 285 -4.77 -5.56 -3.66
C THR A 285 -3.82 -4.45 -3.25
N LEU A 286 -4.02 -3.26 -3.79
CA LEU A 286 -3.18 -2.09 -3.55
C LEU A 286 -3.34 -1.55 -2.12
N HIS A 287 -4.53 -1.64 -1.51
CA HIS A 287 -4.73 -1.35 -0.09
C HIS A 287 -3.81 -2.19 0.78
N GLY A 288 -3.84 -3.52 0.64
CA GLY A 288 -3.01 -4.42 1.44
C GLY A 288 -1.52 -4.16 1.24
N THR A 289 -1.07 -4.05 -0.02
CA THR A 289 0.33 -3.76 -0.35
C THR A 289 0.79 -2.41 0.23
N THR A 290 -0.02 -1.36 0.07
CA THR A 290 0.34 -0.01 0.53
C THR A 290 0.42 0.05 2.05
N MET A 291 -0.54 -0.54 2.77
CA MET A 291 -0.58 -0.48 4.22
C MET A 291 0.61 -1.19 4.87
N ILE A 292 1.03 -2.34 4.35
CA ILE A 292 2.15 -3.10 4.91
C ILE A 292 3.49 -2.51 4.47
N PHE A 293 3.72 -2.41 3.16
CA PHE A 293 5.06 -2.15 2.62
C PHE A 293 5.37 -0.66 2.46
N LEU A 294 4.37 0.19 2.25
CA LEU A 294 4.56 1.63 2.01
C LEU A 294 4.13 2.51 3.20
N ALA A 295 3.34 1.98 4.14
CA ALA A 295 2.93 2.71 5.34
C ALA A 295 3.60 2.16 6.61
N ALA A 296 3.35 0.90 6.99
CA ALA A 296 3.84 0.34 8.25
C ALA A 296 5.36 0.22 8.28
N MET A 297 5.98 -0.41 7.28
CA MET A 297 7.45 -0.58 7.22
C MET A 297 8.20 0.77 7.21
N PRO A 298 7.78 1.79 6.43
CA PRO A 298 8.41 3.11 6.49
C PRO A 298 8.23 3.81 7.83
N LEU A 299 7.08 3.69 8.50
CA LEU A 299 6.92 4.23 9.86
C LEU A 299 7.87 3.57 10.86
N ILE A 300 8.04 2.24 10.80
CA ILE A 300 9.03 1.51 11.63
C ILE A 300 10.43 2.03 11.36
N ASN A 301 10.82 2.14 10.09
CA ASN A 301 12.13 2.65 9.72
C ASN A 301 12.31 4.11 10.14
N GLY A 302 11.25 4.92 10.12
CA GLY A 302 11.26 6.30 10.60
C GLY A 302 11.60 6.39 12.08
N PHE A 303 10.88 5.65 12.93
CA PHE A 303 11.18 5.59 14.37
C PHE A 303 12.52 4.93 14.67
N SER A 304 12.88 3.87 13.95
CA SER A 304 14.15 3.16 14.15
C SER A 304 15.33 4.07 13.83
N ASN A 305 15.27 4.79 12.71
CA ASN A 305 16.29 5.76 12.32
C ASN A 305 16.44 6.86 13.36
N TRP A 306 15.33 7.39 13.86
CA TRP A 306 15.37 8.42 14.88
C TRP A 306 15.91 7.93 16.23
N MET A 307 15.40 6.80 16.73
CA MET A 307 15.55 6.45 18.14
C MET A 307 16.67 5.43 18.39
N VAL A 308 16.95 4.49 17.48
CA VAL A 308 17.96 3.45 17.75
C VAL A 308 19.35 4.04 18.01
N PRO A 309 19.91 4.92 17.15
CA PRO A 309 21.20 5.54 17.43
C PRO A 309 21.19 6.33 18.73
N LEU A 310 20.10 7.06 19.00
CA LEU A 310 19.95 7.84 20.22
C LEU A 310 19.91 6.97 21.49
N GLN A 311 19.23 5.83 21.44
CA GLN A 311 19.06 4.92 22.55
C GLN A 311 20.33 4.15 22.90
N ILE A 312 21.17 3.85 21.90
CA ILE A 312 22.45 3.14 22.12
C ILE A 312 23.62 4.09 22.32
N GLY A 313 23.41 5.41 22.24
CA GLY A 313 24.48 6.41 22.40
C GLY A 313 25.41 6.53 21.19
N ALA A 314 24.95 6.11 20.01
CA ALA A 314 25.69 6.22 18.76
C ALA A 314 25.53 7.62 18.14
N PRO A 315 26.56 8.15 17.45
CA PRO A 315 26.47 9.43 16.76
C PRO A 315 25.62 9.39 15.49
N ASP A 316 25.60 8.24 14.79
CA ASP A 316 24.84 7.96 13.57
C ASP A 316 24.73 6.42 13.39
N LEU A 317 24.17 5.97 12.27
CA LEU A 317 24.20 4.56 11.83
C LEU A 317 25.58 4.16 11.25
N ALA A 318 25.86 2.86 11.20
CA ALA A 318 27.13 2.31 10.71
C ALA A 318 27.40 2.61 9.24
N MET A 319 26.36 2.65 8.40
CA MET A 319 26.47 2.89 6.97
C MET A 319 25.51 4.02 6.53
N PRO A 320 25.83 5.30 6.80
CA PRO A 320 24.91 6.43 6.57
C PRO A 320 24.48 6.62 5.11
N ARG A 321 25.37 6.35 4.14
CA ARG A 321 25.04 6.44 2.70
C ARG A 321 24.12 5.30 2.25
N LEU A 322 24.32 4.11 2.80
CA LEU A 322 23.48 2.94 2.52
C LEU A 322 22.07 3.17 3.09
N ASN A 323 21.97 3.83 4.25
CA ASN A 323 20.70 4.28 4.81
C ASN A 323 19.93 5.23 3.86
N ALA A 324 20.63 6.21 3.28
CA ALA A 324 20.03 7.14 2.32
C ALA A 324 19.55 6.41 1.06
N MET A 325 20.37 5.49 0.53
CA MET A 325 19.99 4.66 -0.62
C MET A 325 18.76 3.81 -0.31
N SER A 326 18.69 3.17 0.86
CA SER A 326 17.52 2.39 1.27
C SER A 326 16.24 3.22 1.23
N PHE A 327 16.29 4.47 1.69
CA PHE A 327 15.11 5.35 1.62
C PHE A 327 14.70 5.63 0.18
N TRP A 328 15.63 6.02 -0.69
CA TRP A 328 15.33 6.41 -2.07
C TRP A 328 14.78 5.29 -2.94
N LEU A 329 15.07 4.03 -2.62
CA LEU A 329 14.45 2.88 -3.27
C LEU A 329 12.94 2.78 -3.00
N GLN A 330 12.43 3.32 -1.89
CA GLN A 330 11.01 3.23 -1.57
C GLN A 330 10.10 4.11 -2.44
N PRO A 331 10.35 5.43 -2.62
CA PRO A 331 9.57 6.22 -3.56
C PRO A 331 9.59 5.65 -4.98
N VAL A 332 10.74 5.12 -5.43
CA VAL A 332 10.85 4.46 -6.74
C VAL A 332 9.99 3.20 -6.80
N GLY A 333 10.06 2.35 -5.77
CA GLY A 333 9.22 1.16 -5.65
C GLY A 333 7.72 1.49 -5.62
N ALA A 334 7.34 2.55 -4.90
CA ALA A 334 5.95 3.02 -4.85
C ALA A 334 5.46 3.50 -6.22
N LEU A 335 6.26 4.28 -6.95
CA LEU A 335 5.92 4.73 -8.30
C LEU A 335 5.65 3.54 -9.23
N LEU A 336 6.50 2.49 -9.17
CA LEU A 336 6.28 1.26 -9.92
C LEU A 336 4.98 0.56 -9.51
N ILE A 337 4.75 0.35 -8.21
CA ILE A 337 3.51 -0.29 -7.71
C ILE A 337 2.24 0.42 -8.20
N PHE A 338 2.25 1.75 -8.21
CA PHE A 338 1.11 2.56 -8.66
C PHE A 338 1.09 2.84 -10.17
N THR A 339 2.10 2.38 -10.94
CA THR A 339 2.14 2.61 -12.41
C THR A 339 0.89 2.05 -13.08
N GLY A 340 0.47 0.84 -12.70
CA GLY A 340 -0.75 0.22 -13.24
C GLY A 340 -2.03 1.02 -12.97
N VAL A 341 -2.10 1.72 -11.83
CA VAL A 341 -3.24 2.59 -11.49
C VAL A 341 -3.34 3.77 -12.46
N PHE A 342 -2.20 4.37 -12.82
CA PHE A 342 -2.17 5.49 -13.76
C PHE A 342 -2.52 5.07 -15.19
N SER A 343 -2.35 3.78 -15.52
CA SER A 343 -2.72 3.20 -16.81
C SER A 343 -4.04 2.42 -16.80
N GLY A 344 -4.85 2.51 -15.74
CA GLY A 344 -6.18 1.86 -15.65
C GLY A 344 -6.18 0.36 -15.35
N GLN A 345 -5.02 -0.28 -15.25
CA GLN A 345 -4.85 -1.70 -14.91
C GLN A 345 -3.86 -1.86 -13.75
N GLY A 346 -4.27 -1.46 -12.55
CA GLY A 346 -3.57 -1.78 -11.31
C GLY A 346 -3.51 -3.29 -11.05
N ALA A 347 -2.63 -3.70 -10.15
CA ALA A 347 -2.51 -5.09 -9.74
C ALA A 347 -3.77 -5.58 -9.01
N ASP A 348 -4.24 -6.77 -9.35
CA ASP A 348 -5.57 -7.30 -8.99
C ASP A 348 -5.50 -8.69 -8.29
N THR A 349 -4.30 -9.14 -7.94
CA THR A 349 -4.04 -10.51 -7.47
C THR A 349 -4.21 -10.73 -5.96
N GLY A 350 -4.66 -9.70 -5.25
CA GLY A 350 -4.50 -9.55 -3.81
C GLY A 350 -3.06 -9.30 -3.39
N TRP A 351 -2.87 -8.75 -2.18
CA TRP A 351 -1.52 -8.46 -1.66
C TRP A 351 -0.64 -9.71 -1.51
N THR A 352 -1.25 -10.90 -1.47
CA THR A 352 -0.58 -12.21 -1.44
C THR A 352 -0.06 -12.66 -2.80
N GLY A 353 -0.61 -12.13 -3.90
CA GLY A 353 -0.19 -12.43 -5.27
C GLY A 353 -0.14 -13.94 -5.58
N TYR A 354 -1.19 -14.70 -5.26
CA TYR A 354 -1.11 -16.16 -5.41
C TYR A 354 -0.94 -16.60 -6.87
N ALA A 355 0.01 -17.49 -7.12
CA ALA A 355 0.05 -18.30 -8.34
C ALA A 355 -1.13 -19.32 -8.36
N PRO A 356 -1.67 -19.69 -9.53
CA PRO A 356 -1.21 -19.28 -10.87
C PRO A 356 -1.67 -17.88 -11.30
N TYR A 357 -2.59 -17.24 -10.57
CA TYR A 357 -3.22 -15.99 -11.01
C TYR A 357 -2.22 -14.83 -11.21
N VAL A 358 -1.24 -14.68 -10.32
CA VAL A 358 -0.23 -13.61 -10.42
C VAL A 358 0.64 -13.69 -11.68
N VAL A 359 0.77 -14.86 -12.30
CA VAL A 359 1.52 -15.05 -13.55
C VAL A 359 0.60 -15.26 -14.76
N ASP A 360 -0.72 -15.17 -14.58
CA ASP A 360 -1.66 -15.23 -15.69
C ASP A 360 -1.50 -13.97 -16.56
N MET A 361 -1.13 -14.17 -17.81
CA MET A 361 -0.95 -13.12 -18.82
C MET A 361 -2.17 -12.99 -19.75
N VAL A 362 -3.11 -13.94 -19.68
CA VAL A 362 -4.33 -13.95 -20.50
C VAL A 362 -5.45 -13.24 -19.75
N ASN A 363 -5.64 -13.58 -18.47
CA ASN A 363 -6.71 -13.02 -17.64
C ASN A 363 -6.22 -12.03 -16.58
N GLY A 364 -4.91 -11.99 -16.31
CA GLY A 364 -4.33 -11.13 -15.28
C GLY A 364 -3.84 -9.78 -15.82
N HIS A 365 -3.88 -8.75 -14.97
CA HIS A 365 -3.50 -7.39 -15.35
C HIS A 365 -2.00 -7.19 -15.53
N ASP A 366 -1.62 -6.32 -16.48
CA ASP A 366 -0.24 -5.88 -16.64
C ASP A 366 0.29 -5.11 -15.43
N GLY A 367 -0.61 -4.52 -14.62
CA GLY A 367 -0.28 -3.92 -13.33
C GLY A 367 0.44 -4.88 -12.37
N ASN A 368 0.20 -6.19 -12.48
CA ASN A 368 0.87 -7.21 -11.67
C ASN A 368 2.39 -7.25 -11.95
N THR A 369 2.80 -6.95 -13.18
CA THR A 369 4.22 -6.87 -13.58
C THR A 369 4.91 -5.70 -12.87
N PHE A 370 4.29 -4.52 -12.88
CA PHE A 370 4.83 -3.32 -12.22
C PHE A 370 4.76 -3.41 -10.70
N TRP A 371 3.72 -4.04 -10.16
CA TRP A 371 3.61 -4.36 -8.75
C TRP A 371 4.76 -5.27 -8.30
N ALA A 372 5.05 -6.35 -9.03
CA ALA A 372 6.19 -7.21 -8.74
C ALA A 372 7.53 -6.45 -8.82
N ALA A 373 7.75 -5.65 -9.88
CA ALA A 373 8.95 -4.84 -10.03
C ALA A 373 9.16 -3.84 -8.88
N GLY A 374 8.09 -3.15 -8.46
CA GLY A 374 8.14 -2.21 -7.35
C GLY A 374 8.38 -2.91 -6.01
N GLN A 375 7.75 -4.06 -5.78
CA GLN A 375 8.00 -4.90 -4.60
C GLN A 375 9.47 -5.36 -4.52
N ILE A 376 10.12 -5.71 -5.64
CA ILE A 376 11.55 -6.04 -5.68
C ILE A 376 12.41 -4.85 -5.21
N MET A 377 12.05 -3.62 -5.58
CA MET A 377 12.73 -2.42 -5.06
C MET A 377 12.56 -2.27 -3.55
N LEU A 378 11.36 -2.57 -3.02
CA LEU A 378 11.09 -2.55 -1.58
C LEU A 378 11.88 -3.64 -0.84
N VAL A 379 12.03 -4.83 -1.43
CA VAL A 379 12.90 -5.90 -0.90
C VAL A 379 14.36 -5.42 -0.81
N ALA A 380 14.87 -4.77 -1.85
CA ALA A 380 16.21 -4.20 -1.83
C ALA A 380 16.37 -3.12 -0.74
N SER A 381 15.42 -2.19 -0.64
CA SER A 381 15.37 -1.18 0.43
C SER A 381 15.46 -1.82 1.81
N SER A 382 14.57 -2.76 2.10
CA SER A 382 14.46 -3.41 3.41
C SER A 382 15.69 -4.23 3.77
N THR A 383 16.29 -4.92 2.80
CA THR A 383 17.53 -5.68 2.99
C THR A 383 18.69 -4.75 3.41
N LEU A 384 18.87 -3.65 2.69
CA LEU A 384 19.92 -2.67 2.98
C LEU A 384 19.71 -2.02 4.36
N THR A 385 18.48 -1.59 4.67
CA THR A 385 18.15 -1.05 6.00
C THR A 385 18.41 -2.05 7.12
N GLY A 386 18.03 -3.31 6.93
CA GLY A 386 18.24 -4.37 7.90
C GLY A 386 19.71 -4.61 8.21
N ILE A 387 20.56 -4.74 7.18
CA ILE A 387 22.02 -4.87 7.35
C ILE A 387 22.57 -3.69 8.16
N ASN A 388 22.17 -2.46 7.83
CA ASN A 388 22.67 -1.27 8.52
C ASN A 388 22.32 -1.25 10.02
N PHE A 389 21.07 -1.54 10.38
CA PHE A 389 20.66 -1.61 11.79
C PHE A 389 21.34 -2.75 12.54
N LEU A 390 21.46 -3.93 11.93
CA LEU A 390 22.15 -5.07 12.53
C LEU A 390 23.61 -4.72 12.85
N THR A 391 24.33 -4.13 11.89
CA THR A 391 25.72 -3.70 12.11
C THR A 391 25.79 -2.61 13.18
N THR A 392 24.94 -1.57 13.11
CA THR A 392 24.95 -0.46 14.07
C THR A 392 24.74 -0.95 15.49
N ILE A 393 23.71 -1.77 15.74
CA ILE A 393 23.40 -2.30 17.08
C ILE A 393 24.53 -3.23 17.58
N ALA A 394 25.20 -3.95 16.69
CA ALA A 394 26.28 -4.86 17.07
C ALA A 394 27.57 -4.12 17.47
N VAL A 395 27.96 -3.07 16.75
CA VAL A 395 29.32 -2.50 16.85
C VAL A 395 29.40 -1.04 17.31
N MET A 396 28.27 -0.31 17.41
CA MET A 396 28.27 1.13 17.73
C MET A 396 27.57 1.49 19.04
N ARG A 397 27.32 0.52 19.91
CA ARG A 397 26.79 0.81 21.26
C ARG A 397 27.79 1.61 22.07
N ALA A 398 27.28 2.51 22.89
CA ALA A 398 28.02 3.21 23.92
C ALA A 398 28.82 2.25 24.81
N GLU A 399 29.98 2.71 25.25
CA GLU A 399 30.81 2.00 26.21
C GLU A 399 30.00 1.65 27.47
N GLY A 400 30.19 0.44 28.01
CA GLY A 400 29.43 -0.08 29.15
C GLY A 400 28.04 -0.64 28.81
N MET A 401 27.51 -0.41 27.59
CA MET A 401 26.23 -0.98 27.16
C MET A 401 26.41 -2.37 26.52
N GLY A 402 26.32 -3.41 27.35
CA GLY A 402 26.19 -4.79 26.89
C GLY A 402 24.79 -5.11 26.34
N TRP A 403 24.66 -6.32 25.78
CA TRP A 403 23.41 -6.77 25.14
C TRP A 403 22.18 -6.68 26.08
N MET A 404 22.31 -7.15 27.31
CA MET A 404 21.21 -7.18 28.29
C MET A 404 21.01 -5.85 29.04
N GLN A 405 21.52 -4.75 28.48
CA GLN A 405 21.32 -3.39 28.98
C GLN A 405 20.66 -2.47 27.94
N MET A 406 20.48 -2.93 26.68
CA MET A 406 19.82 -2.13 25.64
C MET A 406 18.34 -1.88 25.95
N PRO A 407 17.76 -0.73 25.58
CA PRO A 407 16.32 -0.50 25.69
C PRO A 407 15.49 -1.53 24.92
N LEU A 408 14.24 -1.75 25.34
CA LEU A 408 13.39 -2.79 24.74
C LEU A 408 12.95 -2.45 23.32
N PHE A 409 12.86 -1.16 22.98
CA PHE A 409 12.68 -0.74 21.60
C PHE A 409 13.89 -1.08 20.72
N THR A 410 15.12 -0.85 21.19
CA THR A 410 16.31 -1.26 20.43
C THR A 410 16.37 -2.79 20.26
N TRP A 411 16.04 -3.56 21.30
CA TRP A 411 15.92 -5.01 21.18
C TRP A 411 14.85 -5.44 20.17
N SER A 412 13.69 -4.77 20.15
CA SER A 412 12.64 -5.13 19.20
C SER A 412 13.05 -4.85 17.76
N ILE A 413 13.76 -3.75 17.49
CA ILE A 413 14.33 -3.46 16.17
C ILE A 413 15.40 -4.49 15.77
N LEU A 414 16.25 -4.92 16.71
CA LEU A 414 17.23 -5.98 16.46
C LEU A 414 16.53 -7.28 16.03
N ILE A 415 15.53 -7.73 16.79
CA ILE A 415 14.81 -8.97 16.49
C ILE A 415 14.03 -8.87 15.18
N ALA A 416 13.38 -7.72 14.91
CA ALA A 416 12.70 -7.47 13.65
C ALA A 416 13.65 -7.56 12.45
N ASN A 417 14.83 -6.92 12.53
CA ASN A 417 15.80 -6.98 11.43
C ASN A 417 16.43 -8.37 11.26
N LEU A 418 16.64 -9.14 12.34
CA LEU A 418 17.10 -10.52 12.23
C LEU A 418 16.06 -11.41 11.52
N MET A 419 14.77 -11.27 11.85
CA MET A 419 13.71 -11.99 11.15
C MET A 419 13.67 -11.60 9.68
N LEU A 420 13.67 -10.31 9.39
CA LEU A 420 13.63 -9.78 8.03
C LEU A 420 14.83 -10.27 7.20
N PHE A 421 16.04 -10.24 7.75
CA PHE A 421 17.25 -10.69 7.05
C PHE A 421 17.17 -12.18 6.63
N LEU A 422 16.54 -13.02 7.44
CA LEU A 422 16.36 -14.45 7.15
C LEU A 422 15.16 -14.73 6.24
N SER A 423 14.09 -13.93 6.34
CA SER A 423 12.82 -14.19 5.64
C SER A 423 12.73 -13.51 4.28
N ILE A 424 13.28 -12.30 4.13
CA ILE A 424 13.14 -11.48 2.92
C ILE A 424 13.74 -12.11 1.65
N PRO A 425 14.82 -12.93 1.69
CA PRO A 425 15.32 -13.56 0.47
C PRO A 425 14.31 -14.50 -0.19
N ALA A 426 13.46 -15.19 0.59
CA ALA A 426 12.43 -16.07 0.05
C ALA A 426 11.40 -15.28 -0.78
N PHE A 427 10.98 -14.12 -0.27
CA PHE A 427 10.07 -13.23 -1.00
C PHE A 427 10.71 -12.59 -2.22
N GLY A 428 11.96 -12.13 -2.09
CA GLY A 428 12.72 -11.58 -3.19
C GLY A 428 12.87 -12.57 -4.34
N VAL A 429 13.25 -13.82 -4.04
CA VAL A 429 13.34 -14.90 -5.04
C VAL A 429 11.99 -15.19 -5.68
N GLY A 430 10.92 -15.31 -4.88
CA GLY A 430 9.57 -15.51 -5.41
C GLY A 430 9.15 -14.39 -6.36
N LEU A 431 9.31 -13.13 -5.96
CA LEU A 431 8.97 -11.97 -6.80
C LEU A 431 9.78 -11.93 -8.10
N ILE A 432 11.08 -12.26 -8.03
CA ILE A 432 11.92 -12.36 -9.22
C ILE A 432 11.41 -13.47 -10.15
N GLN A 433 11.03 -14.64 -9.61
CA GLN A 433 10.42 -15.72 -10.40
C GLN A 433 9.10 -15.28 -11.06
N VAL A 434 8.21 -14.61 -10.32
CA VAL A 434 6.97 -14.04 -10.88
C VAL A 434 7.28 -13.04 -11.99
N TYR A 435 8.23 -12.13 -11.75
CA TYR A 435 8.60 -11.13 -12.75
C TYR A 435 9.20 -11.77 -14.01
N LEU A 436 10.01 -12.81 -13.87
CA LEU A 436 10.57 -13.55 -15.00
C LEU A 436 9.50 -14.37 -15.76
N ASP A 437 8.55 -14.99 -15.06
CA ASP A 437 7.44 -15.71 -15.70
C ASP A 437 6.60 -14.73 -16.54
N ARG A 438 6.35 -13.52 -16.01
CA ARG A 438 5.59 -12.48 -16.73
C ARG A 438 6.37 -11.81 -17.87
N VAL A 439 7.67 -11.56 -17.72
CA VAL A 439 8.42 -10.70 -18.67
C VAL A 439 9.30 -11.48 -19.64
N VAL A 440 9.91 -12.57 -19.18
CA VAL A 440 10.86 -13.38 -19.96
C VAL A 440 10.19 -14.65 -20.50
N GLY A 441 9.09 -15.09 -19.89
CA GLY A 441 8.42 -16.34 -20.23
C GLY A 441 9.12 -17.56 -19.62
N THR A 442 9.69 -17.41 -18.42
CA THR A 442 10.03 -18.59 -17.61
C THR A 442 8.75 -19.29 -17.15
N ALA A 443 8.89 -20.49 -16.58
CA ALA A 443 7.75 -21.33 -16.22
C ALA A 443 7.89 -21.90 -14.79
N PHE A 444 8.19 -21.05 -13.82
CA PHE A 444 8.31 -21.49 -12.42
C PHE A 444 6.98 -21.95 -11.85
N TYR A 445 5.88 -21.26 -12.19
CA TYR A 445 4.56 -21.51 -11.62
C TYR A 445 3.51 -22.02 -12.64
N ASP A 446 3.89 -22.16 -13.92
CA ASP A 446 3.00 -22.72 -14.95
C ASP A 446 2.90 -24.24 -14.86
N VAL A 447 1.72 -24.73 -14.46
CA VAL A 447 1.42 -26.17 -14.34
C VAL A 447 1.56 -26.90 -15.68
N GLY A 448 1.21 -26.25 -16.80
CA GLY A 448 1.27 -26.86 -18.13
C GLY A 448 2.70 -27.19 -18.57
N ALA A 449 3.67 -26.41 -18.08
CA ALA A 449 5.11 -26.61 -18.30
C ALA A 449 5.81 -27.38 -17.17
N GLY A 450 5.08 -27.85 -16.15
CA GLY A 450 5.61 -28.61 -15.01
C GLY A 450 6.04 -27.77 -13.80
N GLY A 451 5.70 -26.47 -13.77
CA GLY A 451 5.85 -25.59 -12.61
C GLY A 451 4.87 -25.90 -11.48
N ASP A 452 5.13 -25.34 -10.29
CA ASP A 452 4.36 -25.60 -9.07
C ASP A 452 3.79 -24.31 -8.47
N PRO A 453 2.49 -24.02 -8.62
CA PRO A 453 1.85 -22.85 -8.00
C PRO A 453 1.94 -22.82 -6.47
N LEU A 454 2.03 -23.98 -5.80
CA LEU A 454 2.15 -24.02 -4.33
C LEU A 454 3.54 -23.57 -3.86
N LEU A 455 4.56 -23.63 -4.72
CA LEU A 455 5.89 -23.09 -4.43
C LEU A 455 5.81 -21.60 -4.05
N TRP A 456 5.02 -20.80 -4.79
CA TRP A 456 4.81 -19.39 -4.45
C TRP A 456 4.22 -19.25 -3.04
N SER A 457 3.20 -20.05 -2.70
CA SER A 457 2.57 -19.99 -1.38
C SER A 457 3.56 -20.28 -0.25
N HIS A 458 4.46 -21.25 -0.44
CA HIS A 458 5.52 -21.55 0.52
C HIS A 458 6.52 -20.40 0.65
N LEU A 459 7.02 -19.86 -0.48
CA LEU A 459 7.97 -18.74 -0.47
C LEU A 459 7.37 -17.48 0.16
N PHE A 460 6.13 -17.14 -0.25
CA PHE A 460 5.40 -16.00 0.26
C PHE A 460 5.14 -16.14 1.76
N TRP A 461 4.66 -17.27 2.26
CA TRP A 461 4.35 -17.39 3.69
C TRP A 461 5.57 -17.60 4.58
N TYR A 462 6.63 -18.26 4.08
CA TYR A 462 7.92 -18.31 4.76
C TYR A 462 8.47 -16.90 5.03
N PHE A 463 8.20 -15.96 4.13
CA PHE A 463 8.43 -14.54 4.36
C PHE A 463 7.34 -13.89 5.22
N GLY A 464 6.08 -14.05 4.80
CA GLY A 464 4.94 -13.24 5.21
C GLY A 464 4.57 -13.44 6.68
N HIS A 465 4.78 -14.64 7.23
CA HIS A 465 4.51 -14.84 8.64
C HIS A 465 5.58 -14.22 9.56
N PRO A 466 6.90 -14.38 9.31
CA PRO A 466 7.90 -13.54 9.94
C PRO A 466 7.65 -12.04 9.74
N GLU A 467 7.22 -11.61 8.55
CA GLU A 467 6.96 -10.20 8.26
C GLU A 467 5.87 -9.61 9.16
N VAL A 468 4.77 -10.33 9.42
CA VAL A 468 3.76 -9.82 10.37
C VAL A 468 4.33 -9.65 11.78
N TYR A 469 5.36 -10.42 12.15
CA TYR A 469 6.11 -10.17 13.38
C TYR A 469 7.07 -8.99 13.28
N VAL A 470 7.77 -8.82 12.15
CA VAL A 470 8.60 -7.63 11.87
C VAL A 470 7.78 -6.35 12.05
N VAL A 471 6.50 -6.37 11.70
CA VAL A 471 5.62 -5.20 11.80
C VAL A 471 5.07 -4.96 13.21
N ILE A 472 4.87 -5.98 14.05
CA ILE A 472 4.31 -5.82 15.42
C ILE A 472 5.37 -5.72 16.52
N VAL A 473 6.51 -6.39 16.35
CA VAL A 473 7.58 -6.44 17.37
C VAL A 473 8.13 -5.05 17.71
N PRO A 474 8.41 -4.16 16.74
CA PRO A 474 8.76 -2.76 17.00
C PRO A 474 7.74 -2.04 17.89
N ALA A 475 6.44 -2.21 17.63
CA ALA A 475 5.38 -1.63 18.45
C ALA A 475 5.43 -2.16 19.89
N PHE A 476 5.72 -3.45 20.12
CA PHE A 476 5.96 -3.97 21.47
C PHE A 476 7.10 -3.25 22.20
N GLY A 477 8.16 -2.90 21.46
CA GLY A 477 9.26 -2.08 21.96
C GLY A 477 8.78 -0.71 22.42
N VAL A 478 8.04 0.00 21.56
CA VAL A 478 7.44 1.31 21.89
C VAL A 478 6.59 1.22 23.14
N ILE A 479 5.66 0.26 23.20
CA ILE A 479 4.76 0.08 24.34
C ILE A 479 5.54 -0.18 25.63
N SER A 480 6.67 -0.89 25.55
CA SER A 480 7.53 -1.13 26.71
C SER A 480 8.17 0.16 27.23
N GLU A 481 8.69 1.01 26.34
CA GLU A 481 9.28 2.31 26.71
C GLU A 481 8.22 3.28 27.28
N VAL A 482 7.06 3.38 26.60
CA VAL A 482 5.95 4.26 26.99
C VAL A 482 5.40 3.84 28.36
N LEU A 483 5.13 2.56 28.57
CA LEU A 483 4.55 2.09 29.84
C LEU A 483 5.54 2.18 31.00
N ALA A 484 6.83 1.88 30.79
CA ALA A 484 7.85 2.04 31.81
C ALA A 484 8.00 3.51 32.24
N THR A 485 8.10 4.41 31.26
CA THR A 485 8.21 5.86 31.51
C THR A 485 6.95 6.40 32.19
N SER A 486 5.78 6.08 31.64
CA SER A 486 4.50 6.58 32.16
C SER A 486 4.18 6.04 33.55
N SER A 487 4.63 4.83 33.88
CA SER A 487 4.45 4.23 35.22
C SER A 487 5.49 4.71 36.23
N ARG A 488 6.52 5.46 35.79
CA ARG A 488 7.69 5.88 36.57
C ARG A 488 8.42 4.69 37.22
N ARG A 489 8.54 3.58 36.48
CA ARG A 489 9.14 2.34 36.95
C ARG A 489 9.93 1.66 35.84
N SER A 490 10.96 0.92 36.23
CA SER A 490 11.62 -0.01 35.32
C SER A 490 10.64 -1.08 34.85
N ILE A 491 10.84 -1.58 33.63
CA ILE A 491 10.03 -2.65 33.08
C ILE A 491 10.16 -3.91 33.95
N PHE A 492 9.03 -4.49 34.33
CA PHE A 492 9.02 -5.75 35.05
C PHE A 492 9.48 -6.89 34.14
N GLY A 493 10.40 -7.71 34.64
CA GLY A 493 10.86 -8.89 33.91
C GLY A 493 11.63 -8.57 32.63
N TYR A 494 12.50 -7.55 32.62
CA TYR A 494 13.30 -7.16 31.44
C TYR A 494 13.93 -8.36 30.70
N LYS A 495 14.64 -9.27 31.41
CA LYS A 495 15.23 -10.46 30.78
C LYS A 495 14.17 -11.38 30.14
N SER A 496 13.03 -11.56 30.82
CA SER A 496 11.90 -12.32 30.30
C SER A 496 11.29 -11.67 29.06
N MET A 497 11.21 -10.33 29.00
CA MET A 497 10.79 -9.60 27.81
C MET A 497 11.74 -9.83 26.63
N VAL A 498 13.05 -9.71 26.85
CA VAL A 498 14.07 -9.95 25.81
C VAL A 498 13.97 -11.38 25.27
N PHE A 499 13.89 -12.38 26.15
CA PHE A 499 13.74 -13.78 25.72
C PHE A 499 12.40 -14.04 25.02
N ALA A 500 11.32 -13.37 25.43
CA ALA A 500 10.04 -13.48 24.74
C ALA A 500 10.09 -12.89 23.33
N LEU A 501 10.76 -11.73 23.14
CA LEU A 501 10.99 -11.14 21.82
C LEU A 501 11.82 -12.08 20.93
N ALA A 502 12.95 -12.56 21.44
CA ALA A 502 13.82 -13.49 20.70
C ALA A 502 13.11 -14.83 20.38
N GLY A 503 12.31 -15.35 21.32
CA GLY A 503 11.52 -16.57 21.13
C GLY A 503 10.49 -16.42 20.01
N ILE A 504 9.80 -15.29 19.91
CA ILE A 504 8.92 -14.98 18.77
C ILE A 504 9.73 -14.99 17.47
N GLY A 505 10.92 -14.37 17.48
CA GLY A 505 11.81 -14.34 16.32
C GLY A 505 12.17 -15.72 15.78
N VAL A 506 12.41 -16.70 16.66
CA VAL A 506 12.73 -18.08 16.24
C VAL A 506 11.47 -18.81 15.77
N VAL A 507 10.38 -18.73 16.53
CA VAL A 507 9.16 -19.50 16.25
C VAL A 507 8.47 -19.02 14.96
N ALA A 508 8.65 -17.75 14.57
CA ALA A 508 8.13 -17.18 13.34
C ALA A 508 8.43 -18.04 12.08
N PHE A 509 9.56 -18.74 12.04
CA PHE A 509 10.00 -19.54 10.89
C PHE A 509 9.45 -20.97 10.83
N ILE A 510 8.84 -21.46 11.91
CA ILE A 510 8.33 -22.85 11.98
C ILE A 510 6.80 -22.94 12.00
N VAL A 511 6.11 -21.79 11.95
CA VAL A 511 4.63 -21.73 12.05
C VAL A 511 3.96 -21.20 10.78
N TYR A 512 4.72 -20.74 9.78
CA TYR A 512 4.16 -20.09 8.58
C TYR A 512 3.09 -20.93 7.84
N GLY A 513 3.17 -22.26 7.94
CA GLY A 513 2.25 -23.18 7.30
C GLY A 513 0.79 -23.05 7.77
N HIS A 514 0.50 -22.34 8.87
CA HIS A 514 -0.89 -22.14 9.32
C HIS A 514 -1.73 -21.32 8.35
N HIS A 515 -1.09 -20.56 7.45
CA HIS A 515 -1.81 -19.83 6.39
C HIS A 515 -2.20 -20.74 5.23
N MET A 516 -1.78 -22.01 5.27
CA MET A 516 -1.89 -22.97 4.19
C MET A 516 -2.67 -24.22 4.63
N PHE A 517 -3.41 -24.19 5.75
CA PHE A 517 -4.15 -25.37 6.22
C PHE A 517 -5.19 -25.89 5.24
N THR A 518 -5.74 -25.04 4.39
CA THR A 518 -6.72 -25.39 3.34
C THR A 518 -6.08 -25.68 1.97
N SER A 519 -4.75 -25.59 1.84
CA SER A 519 -4.02 -25.72 0.56
C SER A 519 -3.88 -27.16 0.03
N GLY A 520 -4.31 -28.17 0.78
CA GLY A 520 -3.99 -29.57 0.48
C GLY A 520 -2.73 -30.12 1.19
N MET A 521 -2.09 -29.31 2.05
CA MET A 521 -0.94 -29.69 2.89
C MET A 521 -1.10 -31.05 3.60
N SER A 522 -0.01 -31.83 3.73
CA SER A 522 0.01 -33.12 4.43
C SER A 522 -0.61 -33.04 5.85
N PRO A 523 -1.47 -34.00 6.25
CA PRO A 523 -2.09 -34.01 7.58
C PRO A 523 -1.09 -33.95 8.74
N VAL A 524 0.08 -34.58 8.59
CA VAL A 524 1.14 -34.56 9.61
C VAL A 524 1.70 -33.16 9.77
N LEU A 525 1.97 -32.47 8.66
CA LEU A 525 2.48 -31.11 8.69
C LEU A 525 1.44 -30.14 9.26
N ARG A 526 0.16 -30.29 8.87
CA ARG A 526 -0.95 -29.51 9.46
C ARG A 526 -0.99 -29.66 10.98
N PHE A 527 -0.91 -30.89 11.49
CA PHE A 527 -0.94 -31.16 12.94
C PHE A 527 0.25 -30.54 13.68
N VAL A 528 1.47 -30.71 13.14
CA VAL A 528 2.67 -30.10 13.73
C VAL A 528 2.54 -28.58 13.75
N THR A 529 2.16 -27.98 12.62
CA THR A 529 2.01 -26.53 12.50
C THR A 529 0.94 -26.00 13.45
N MET A 530 -0.23 -26.65 13.56
CA MET A 530 -1.26 -26.32 14.55
C MET A 530 -0.68 -26.21 15.96
N VAL A 531 0.02 -27.25 16.43
CA VAL A 531 0.58 -27.27 17.79
C VAL A 531 1.62 -26.17 17.97
N THR A 532 2.52 -26.00 17.02
CA THR A 532 3.56 -24.95 17.09
C THR A 532 2.98 -23.54 17.06
N THR A 533 1.93 -23.29 16.26
CA THR A 533 1.24 -21.99 16.22
C THR A 533 0.52 -21.70 17.53
N MET A 534 -0.09 -22.70 18.19
CA MET A 534 -0.69 -22.49 19.51
C MET A 534 0.35 -22.08 20.57
N LEU A 535 1.58 -22.62 20.50
CA LEU A 535 2.65 -22.30 21.46
C LEU A 535 3.14 -20.84 21.37
N VAL A 536 2.98 -20.18 20.23
CA VAL A 536 3.31 -18.76 20.03
C VAL A 536 2.55 -17.84 21.00
N ALA A 537 1.35 -18.23 21.40
CA ALA A 537 0.54 -17.43 22.33
C ALA A 537 1.22 -17.26 23.69
N VAL A 538 2.08 -18.19 24.10
CA VAL A 538 2.74 -18.18 25.41
C VAL A 538 3.74 -17.02 25.54
N PRO A 539 4.77 -16.86 24.68
CA PRO A 539 5.65 -15.68 24.70
C PRO A 539 4.89 -14.36 24.63
N THR A 540 3.82 -14.29 23.83
CA THR A 540 3.00 -13.09 23.68
C THR A 540 2.25 -12.76 24.97
N GLY A 541 1.66 -13.77 25.62
CA GLY A 541 0.98 -13.63 26.91
C GLY A 541 1.91 -13.15 28.02
N ILE A 542 3.14 -13.70 28.10
CA ILE A 542 4.17 -13.26 29.07
C ILE A 542 4.39 -11.75 28.97
N LYS A 543 4.46 -11.20 27.75
CA LYS A 543 4.66 -9.77 27.54
C LYS A 543 3.49 -8.93 28.06
N ILE A 544 2.25 -9.36 27.81
CA ILE A 544 1.05 -8.70 28.35
C ILE A 544 1.10 -8.65 29.87
N PHE A 545 1.40 -9.78 30.53
CA PHE A 545 1.52 -9.81 31.99
C PHE A 545 2.68 -8.97 32.53
N ASN A 546 3.82 -8.93 31.84
CA ASN A 546 4.95 -8.07 32.21
C ASN A 546 4.59 -6.58 32.13
N TRP A 547 3.86 -6.15 31.09
CA TRP A 547 3.36 -4.77 31.00
C TRP A 547 2.35 -4.44 32.11
N LEU A 548 1.37 -5.33 32.36
CA LEU A 548 0.43 -5.17 33.47
C LEU A 548 1.15 -5.07 34.82
N LYS A 549 2.18 -5.90 35.03
CA LYS A 549 2.97 -5.89 36.26
C LYS A 549 3.85 -4.65 36.39
N THR A 550 4.34 -4.10 35.28
CA THR A 550 5.07 -2.83 35.25
C THR A 550 4.19 -1.67 35.74
N MET A 551 2.94 -1.64 35.28
CA MET A 551 1.95 -0.65 35.72
C MET A 551 1.50 -0.85 37.17
N HIS A 552 1.43 -2.11 37.62
CA HIS A 552 0.97 -2.44 38.96
C HIS A 552 1.87 -1.86 40.06
N GLY A 553 1.30 -0.98 40.88
CA GLY A 553 2.02 -0.24 41.92
C GLY A 553 2.93 0.87 41.37
N GLY A 554 2.77 1.25 40.09
CA GLY A 554 3.34 2.48 39.52
C GLY A 554 2.39 3.67 39.68
N SER A 555 2.85 4.86 39.29
CA SER A 555 2.03 6.08 39.25
C SER A 555 1.86 6.50 37.80
N LEU A 556 0.77 6.03 37.16
CA LEU A 556 0.54 6.28 35.74
C LEU A 556 0.29 7.76 35.46
N VAL A 557 1.14 8.32 34.60
CA VAL A 557 0.93 9.62 33.98
C VAL A 557 -0.04 9.46 32.81
N TYR A 558 -1.30 9.85 33.00
CA TYR A 558 -2.35 9.76 31.99
C TYR A 558 -2.23 10.89 30.96
N ARG A 559 -1.29 10.74 30.03
CA ARG A 559 -1.12 11.57 28.84
C ARG A 559 -1.52 10.79 27.59
N THR A 560 -1.60 11.47 26.45
CA THR A 560 -2.09 10.89 25.20
C THR A 560 -1.30 9.64 24.79
N HIS A 561 0.03 9.62 24.91
CA HIS A 561 0.85 8.44 24.62
C HIS A 561 0.45 7.22 25.49
N THR A 562 0.10 7.46 26.76
CA THR A 562 -0.35 6.42 27.69
C THR A 562 -1.73 5.89 27.32
N LEU A 563 -2.65 6.75 26.89
CA LEU A 563 -3.97 6.33 26.42
C LEU A 563 -3.85 5.39 25.22
N TRP A 564 -3.00 5.71 24.25
CA TRP A 564 -2.71 4.83 23.11
C TRP A 564 -2.08 3.52 23.53
N ALA A 565 -1.15 3.53 24.50
CA ALA A 565 -0.55 2.30 25.01
C ALA A 565 -1.55 1.41 25.75
N LEU A 566 -2.50 2.00 26.49
CA LEU A 566 -3.59 1.25 27.13
C LEU A 566 -4.59 0.73 26.09
N GLY A 567 -4.93 1.54 25.08
CA GLY A 567 -5.76 1.14 23.95
C GLY A 567 -5.17 -0.07 23.24
N PHE A 568 -3.86 -0.02 22.95
CA PHE A 568 -3.08 -1.14 22.40
C PHE A 568 -3.25 -2.41 23.25
N LEU A 569 -3.08 -2.34 24.57
CA LEU A 569 -3.19 -3.53 25.43
C LEU A 569 -4.58 -4.18 25.31
N VAL A 570 -5.64 -3.38 25.23
CA VAL A 570 -7.01 -3.88 25.08
C VAL A 570 -7.21 -4.50 23.70
N THR A 571 -6.94 -3.75 22.63
CA THR A 571 -7.23 -4.19 21.26
C THR A 571 -6.35 -5.35 20.83
N PHE A 572 -5.06 -5.31 21.16
CA PHE A 572 -4.13 -6.39 20.84
C PHE A 572 -4.48 -7.68 21.59
N THR A 573 -4.95 -7.60 22.84
CA THR A 573 -5.41 -8.78 23.59
C THR A 573 -6.65 -9.40 22.94
N LEU A 574 -7.63 -8.56 22.55
CA LEU A 574 -8.82 -9.04 21.84
C LEU A 574 -8.47 -9.69 20.48
N GLY A 575 -7.54 -9.09 19.74
CA GLY A 575 -7.01 -9.67 18.50
C GLY A 575 -6.27 -10.99 18.74
N GLY A 576 -5.48 -11.08 19.81
CA GLY A 576 -4.81 -12.33 20.19
C GLY A 576 -5.80 -13.45 20.53
N ILE A 577 -6.90 -13.11 21.22
CA ILE A 577 -7.97 -14.07 21.54
C ILE A 577 -8.66 -14.56 20.27
N SER A 578 -9.00 -13.68 19.32
CA SER A 578 -9.57 -14.11 18.04
C SER A 578 -8.56 -14.88 17.17
N GLY A 579 -7.26 -14.61 17.35
CA GLY A 579 -6.19 -15.35 16.68
C GLY A 579 -6.11 -16.82 17.07
N MET A 580 -6.49 -17.16 18.30
CA MET A 580 -6.43 -18.54 18.81
C MET A 580 -7.40 -19.50 18.12
N PHE A 581 -8.36 -19.01 17.34
CA PHE A 581 -9.22 -19.86 16.53
C PHE A 581 -8.49 -20.40 15.28
N PHE A 582 -7.59 -19.63 14.67
CA PHE A 582 -6.87 -20.03 13.45
C PHE A 582 -5.87 -21.17 13.55
N PRO A 583 -5.13 -21.37 14.66
CA PRO A 583 -4.32 -22.58 14.76
C PRO A 583 -5.17 -23.84 14.87
N SER A 584 -6.44 -23.76 15.30
CA SER A 584 -7.34 -24.91 15.32
C SER A 584 -7.82 -25.26 13.91
N ILE A 585 -7.33 -26.36 13.35
CA ILE A 585 -7.68 -26.79 11.98
C ILE A 585 -9.20 -26.86 11.77
N ALA A 586 -9.95 -27.34 12.77
CA ALA A 586 -11.41 -27.43 12.68
C ALA A 586 -12.09 -26.07 12.56
N MET A 587 -11.58 -25.07 13.27
CA MET A 587 -12.11 -23.71 13.23
C MET A 587 -11.62 -22.96 11.99
N ASP A 588 -10.34 -23.09 11.64
CA ASP A 588 -9.80 -22.48 10.43
C ASP A 588 -10.54 -22.99 9.19
N THR A 589 -10.83 -24.29 9.07
CA THR A 589 -11.60 -24.80 7.92
C THR A 589 -12.93 -24.05 7.68
N HIS A 590 -13.58 -23.55 8.75
CA HIS A 590 -14.80 -22.76 8.63
C HIS A 590 -14.56 -21.25 8.50
N LEU A 591 -13.55 -20.72 9.19
CA LEU A 591 -13.30 -19.28 9.27
C LEU A 591 -12.31 -18.76 8.21
N HIS A 592 -11.60 -19.67 7.53
CA HIS A 592 -10.59 -19.38 6.52
C HIS A 592 -11.17 -18.55 5.38
N GLU A 593 -10.43 -17.53 4.94
CA GLU A 593 -10.86 -16.55 3.92
C GLU A 593 -12.22 -15.88 4.21
N SER A 594 -12.72 -15.88 5.45
CA SER A 594 -13.90 -15.09 5.84
C SER A 594 -13.52 -13.72 6.39
N TYR A 595 -14.52 -12.88 6.63
CA TYR A 595 -14.37 -11.62 7.36
C TYR A 595 -13.80 -11.80 8.77
N PHE A 596 -13.84 -13.01 9.35
CA PHE A 596 -13.23 -13.26 10.65
C PHE A 596 -11.70 -13.13 10.59
N VAL A 597 -11.07 -13.57 9.50
CA VAL A 597 -9.62 -13.38 9.25
C VAL A 597 -9.31 -11.89 9.12
N VAL A 598 -10.14 -11.17 8.36
CA VAL A 598 -9.99 -9.72 8.16
C VAL A 598 -10.07 -9.01 9.51
N ALA A 599 -11.07 -9.34 10.32
CA ALA A 599 -11.30 -8.75 11.63
C ALA A 599 -10.14 -9.04 12.60
N HIS A 600 -9.74 -10.32 12.71
CA HIS A 600 -8.61 -10.72 13.54
C HIS A 600 -7.33 -9.97 13.17
N PHE A 601 -6.97 -9.99 11.88
CA PHE A 601 -5.76 -9.37 11.39
C PHE A 601 -5.75 -7.86 11.63
N HIS A 602 -6.86 -7.16 11.41
CA HIS A 602 -6.95 -5.73 11.72
C HIS A 602 -6.93 -5.47 13.22
N TYR A 603 -7.43 -6.39 14.05
CA TYR A 603 -7.30 -6.27 15.49
C TYR A 603 -5.86 -6.32 16.00
N VAL A 604 -5.05 -7.20 15.42
CA VAL A 604 -3.63 -7.32 15.80
C VAL A 604 -2.73 -6.33 15.07
N LEU A 605 -3.02 -5.96 13.83
CA LEU A 605 -2.20 -5.05 13.04
C LEU A 605 -2.55 -3.58 13.32
N VAL A 606 -3.81 -3.19 13.18
CA VAL A 606 -4.21 -1.80 13.44
C VAL A 606 -4.23 -1.53 14.94
N GLY A 607 -4.94 -2.38 15.70
CA GLY A 607 -4.97 -2.30 17.16
C GLY A 607 -3.62 -2.59 17.84
N GLY A 608 -2.68 -3.22 17.14
CA GLY A 608 -1.33 -3.46 17.65
C GLY A 608 -0.30 -2.47 17.11
N THR A 609 0.06 -2.61 15.84
CA THR A 609 1.08 -1.79 15.18
C THR A 609 0.67 -0.31 15.08
N VAL A 610 -0.50 0.00 14.53
CA VAL A 610 -0.90 1.41 14.29
C VAL A 610 -1.13 2.14 15.61
N PHE A 611 -1.77 1.53 16.60
CA PHE A 611 -1.92 2.13 17.94
C PHE A 611 -0.57 2.27 18.66
N GLY A 612 0.34 1.31 18.48
CA GLY A 612 1.72 1.43 18.92
C GLY A 612 2.43 2.63 18.29
N PHE A 613 2.24 2.88 16.99
CA PHE A 613 2.78 4.05 16.32
C PHE A 613 2.11 5.35 16.77
N PHE A 614 0.81 5.37 17.03
CA PHE A 614 0.19 6.55 17.65
C PHE A 614 0.79 6.84 19.02
N ALA A 615 1.01 5.81 19.86
CA ALA A 615 1.75 5.98 21.10
C ALA A 615 3.15 6.54 20.86
N ALA A 616 3.89 6.01 19.87
CA ALA A 616 5.22 6.48 19.48
C ALA A 616 5.22 7.95 19.03
N ILE A 617 4.24 8.36 18.21
CA ILE A 617 4.09 9.75 17.75
C ILE A 617 3.93 10.65 18.98
N TYR A 618 2.92 10.43 19.83
CA TYR A 618 2.71 11.31 20.98
C TYR A 618 3.86 11.29 22.00
N TYR A 619 4.62 10.20 22.08
CA TYR A 619 5.75 10.04 23.00
C TYR A 619 7.03 10.73 22.48
N TRP A 620 7.40 10.51 21.21
CA TRP A 620 8.66 11.00 20.64
C TRP A 620 8.53 12.26 19.80
N TYR A 621 7.32 12.72 19.48
CA TYR A 621 7.13 13.99 18.76
C TYR A 621 7.85 15.18 19.42
N PRO A 622 7.83 15.35 20.77
CA PRO A 622 8.61 16.39 21.43
C PRO A 622 10.11 16.26 21.22
N LYS A 623 10.64 15.02 21.17
CA LYS A 623 12.06 14.75 20.89
C LYS A 623 12.41 15.08 19.44
N MET A 624 11.56 14.70 18.49
CA MET A 624 11.82 14.91 17.06
C MET A 624 11.69 16.39 16.64
N THR A 625 10.77 17.14 17.26
CA THR A 625 10.41 18.51 16.81
C THR A 625 10.78 19.61 17.79
N GLY A 626 11.09 19.28 19.05
CA GLY A 626 11.27 20.26 20.12
C GLY A 626 9.99 20.93 20.60
N ARG A 627 8.81 20.36 20.29
CA ARG A 627 7.49 20.93 20.63
C ARG A 627 6.57 19.91 21.29
N MET A 628 5.88 20.34 22.34
CA MET A 628 4.85 19.53 22.98
C MET A 628 3.57 19.50 22.14
N MET A 629 3.00 18.30 21.97
CA MET A 629 1.67 18.12 21.35
C MET A 629 0.55 18.59 22.28
N ASP A 630 -0.57 19.04 21.73
CA ASP A 630 -1.75 19.39 22.53
C ASP A 630 -2.47 18.14 23.03
N GLU A 631 -2.61 18.02 24.35
CA GLU A 631 -3.22 16.84 24.99
C GLU A 631 -4.73 16.76 24.80
N ARG A 632 -5.43 17.87 24.56
CA ARG A 632 -6.89 17.87 24.34
C ARG A 632 -7.21 17.31 22.96
N LEU A 633 -6.49 17.78 21.93
CA LEU A 633 -6.57 17.23 20.58
C LEU A 633 -6.09 15.78 20.55
N GLY A 634 -5.04 15.45 21.32
CA GLY A 634 -4.55 14.08 21.46
C GLY A 634 -5.58 13.13 22.06
N THR A 635 -6.25 13.55 23.12
CA THR A 635 -7.34 12.78 23.74
C THR A 635 -8.55 12.67 22.81
N LEU A 636 -8.91 13.73 22.09
CA LEU A 636 -9.98 13.71 21.11
C LEU A 636 -9.69 12.72 19.98
N HIS A 637 -8.45 12.73 19.46
CA HIS A 637 -7.98 11.74 18.49
C HIS A 637 -8.15 10.32 19.04
N PHE A 638 -7.64 10.06 20.26
CA PHE A 638 -7.77 8.75 20.89
C PHE A 638 -9.24 8.28 21.00
N LEU A 639 -10.12 9.11 21.56
CA LEU A 639 -11.52 8.71 21.79
C LEU A 639 -12.25 8.43 20.47
N THR A 640 -12.12 9.34 19.50
CA THR A 640 -12.79 9.19 18.20
C THR A 640 -12.26 7.99 17.42
N ALA A 641 -10.94 7.83 17.36
CA ALA A 641 -10.29 6.72 16.68
C ALA A 641 -10.58 5.39 17.36
N PHE A 642 -10.45 5.28 18.68
CA PHE A 642 -10.65 4.03 19.42
C PHE A 642 -12.09 3.50 19.29
N ILE A 643 -13.09 4.38 19.40
CA ILE A 643 -14.51 4.00 19.29
C ILE A 643 -14.82 3.57 17.86
N SER A 644 -14.50 4.41 16.87
CA SER A 644 -14.78 4.12 15.46
C SER A 644 -14.05 2.87 14.97
N TYR A 645 -12.79 2.68 15.34
CA TYR A 645 -12.02 1.48 15.08
C TYR A 645 -12.73 0.19 15.53
N ASN A 646 -13.22 0.15 16.77
CA ASN A 646 -13.97 -1.01 17.26
C ASN A 646 -15.30 -1.16 16.49
N GLY A 647 -15.95 -0.04 16.13
CA GLY A 647 -17.12 -0.04 15.25
C GLY A 647 -16.87 -0.59 13.85
N VAL A 648 -15.64 -0.48 13.33
CA VAL A 648 -15.26 -1.08 12.04
C VAL A 648 -15.03 -2.58 12.19
N PHE A 649 -14.10 -2.98 13.05
CA PHE A 649 -13.55 -4.34 12.99
C PHE A 649 -14.25 -5.34 13.89
N TRP A 650 -14.88 -4.91 14.99
CA TRP A 650 -15.58 -5.85 15.87
C TRP A 650 -16.73 -6.53 15.12
N PRO A 651 -17.62 -5.79 14.40
CA PRO A 651 -18.72 -6.40 13.65
C PRO A 651 -18.26 -7.37 12.56
N MET A 652 -17.06 -7.17 11.99
CA MET A 652 -16.53 -8.08 10.98
C MET A 652 -16.29 -9.50 11.52
N HIS A 653 -15.98 -9.67 12.82
CA HIS A 653 -15.94 -11.03 13.41
C HIS A 653 -17.31 -11.71 13.30
N ARG A 654 -18.40 -10.98 13.59
CA ARG A 654 -19.75 -11.51 13.48
C ARG A 654 -20.10 -11.87 12.03
N LEU A 655 -19.82 -10.98 11.09
CA LEU A 655 -20.06 -11.24 9.67
C LEU A 655 -19.26 -12.45 9.15
N GLY A 656 -18.02 -12.60 9.63
CA GLY A 656 -17.19 -13.77 9.32
C GLY A 656 -17.76 -15.09 9.82
N VAL A 657 -18.27 -15.11 11.07
CA VAL A 657 -18.95 -16.30 11.62
C VAL A 657 -20.23 -16.64 10.86
N TRP A 658 -20.92 -15.64 10.32
CA TRP A 658 -22.08 -15.85 9.44
C TRP A 658 -21.71 -16.31 8.03
N GLY A 659 -20.43 -16.42 7.68
CA GLY A 659 -19.98 -16.91 6.39
C GLY A 659 -19.71 -15.83 5.34
N MET A 660 -19.64 -14.54 5.72
CA MET A 660 -19.25 -13.49 4.78
C MET A 660 -17.79 -13.68 4.37
N ALA A 661 -17.58 -14.17 3.15
CA ALA A 661 -16.26 -14.35 2.57
C ALA A 661 -15.58 -13.00 2.27
N ARG A 662 -14.25 -12.97 2.39
CA ARG A 662 -13.46 -11.78 2.03
C ARG A 662 -13.25 -11.72 0.51
N ARG A 663 -12.88 -10.53 -0.01
CA ARG A 663 -12.59 -10.30 -1.44
C ARG A 663 -13.80 -10.49 -2.37
N HIS A 664 -15.02 -10.38 -1.84
CA HIS A 664 -16.23 -10.29 -2.67
C HIS A 664 -16.61 -8.83 -2.87
N HIS A 665 -16.82 -8.45 -4.13
CA HIS A 665 -17.25 -7.11 -4.55
C HIS A 665 -18.67 -6.75 -4.05
N THR A 666 -19.53 -7.76 -3.90
CA THR A 666 -20.90 -7.61 -3.40
C THR A 666 -21.26 -8.78 -2.50
N TYR A 667 -22.35 -8.63 -1.74
CA TYR A 667 -22.91 -9.66 -0.88
C TYR A 667 -24.41 -9.76 -1.11
N PHE A 668 -24.94 -10.96 -0.96
CA PHE A 668 -26.35 -11.26 -1.19
C PHE A 668 -27.08 -11.50 0.13
N ILE A 669 -28.35 -11.09 0.15
CA ILE A 669 -29.23 -11.22 1.30
C ILE A 669 -30.46 -12.02 0.87
N SER A 670 -30.71 -13.15 1.53
CA SER A 670 -31.95 -13.93 1.36
C SER A 670 -32.16 -14.84 2.56
N THR A 671 -33.42 -15.06 2.95
CA THR A 671 -33.80 -16.02 4.00
C THR A 671 -33.85 -17.47 3.51
N ASP A 672 -33.88 -17.67 2.20
CA ASP A 672 -34.29 -18.94 1.60
C ASP A 672 -33.11 -19.76 1.04
N ASP A 673 -31.92 -19.14 0.97
CA ASP A 673 -30.68 -19.77 0.52
C ASP A 673 -29.64 -19.73 1.63
N PHE A 674 -29.20 -20.91 2.08
CA PHE A 674 -28.20 -21.06 3.13
C PHE A 674 -26.84 -20.44 2.77
N ALA A 675 -26.56 -20.22 1.47
CA ALA A 675 -25.34 -19.55 1.03
C ALA A 675 -25.38 -18.02 1.20
N ASN A 676 -26.56 -17.43 1.45
CA ASN A 676 -26.74 -15.99 1.56
C ASN A 676 -26.69 -15.50 3.01
N LEU A 677 -26.31 -14.23 3.18
CA LEU A 677 -26.22 -13.62 4.50
C LEU A 677 -27.61 -13.24 5.03
N PRO A 678 -27.79 -13.22 6.36
CA PRO A 678 -29.04 -12.77 6.97
C PRO A 678 -29.28 -11.27 6.68
N PRO A 679 -30.55 -10.79 6.63
CA PRO A 679 -30.86 -9.41 6.28
C PRO A 679 -30.14 -8.33 7.09
N GLU A 680 -29.88 -8.58 8.37
CA GLU A 680 -29.17 -7.64 9.23
C GLU A 680 -27.70 -7.43 8.79
N ALA A 681 -27.15 -8.29 7.93
CA ALA A 681 -25.80 -8.12 7.39
C ALA A 681 -25.66 -6.85 6.54
N ALA A 682 -26.74 -6.35 5.93
CA ALA A 682 -26.74 -5.03 5.28
C ALA A 682 -26.49 -3.92 6.30
N ASP A 683 -27.24 -3.91 7.40
CA ASP A 683 -27.14 -2.89 8.44
C ASP A 683 -25.75 -2.91 9.10
N TRP A 684 -25.20 -4.09 9.35
CA TRP A 684 -23.84 -4.24 9.84
C TRP A 684 -22.80 -3.69 8.87
N ASN A 685 -22.93 -3.98 7.58
CA ASN A 685 -21.99 -3.47 6.58
C ASN A 685 -22.07 -1.93 6.44
N LEU A 686 -23.27 -1.35 6.46
CA LEU A 686 -23.44 0.09 6.47
C LEU A 686 -22.81 0.71 7.72
N PHE A 687 -23.05 0.13 8.90
CA PHE A 687 -22.45 0.58 10.17
C PHE A 687 -20.92 0.53 10.15
N ILE A 688 -20.34 -0.57 9.62
CA ILE A 688 -18.89 -0.70 9.43
C ILE A 688 -18.38 0.41 8.50
N SER A 689 -19.08 0.68 7.39
CA SER A 689 -18.68 1.70 6.43
C SER A 689 -18.70 3.09 7.05
N VAL A 690 -19.76 3.48 7.77
CA VAL A 690 -19.81 4.75 8.51
C VAL A 690 -18.67 4.84 9.54
N SER A 691 -18.45 3.77 10.29
CA SER A 691 -17.37 3.71 11.28
C SER A 691 -15.98 3.84 10.63
N ALA A 692 -15.79 3.33 9.41
CA ALA A 692 -14.54 3.42 8.68
C ALA A 692 -14.23 4.86 8.27
N PHE A 693 -15.24 5.62 7.83
CA PHE A 693 -15.09 7.05 7.57
C PHE A 693 -14.73 7.82 8.84
N LEU A 694 -15.39 7.54 9.97
CA LEU A 694 -15.07 8.17 11.26
C LEU A 694 -13.64 7.85 11.71
N PHE A 695 -13.20 6.60 11.54
CA PHE A 695 -11.84 6.19 11.87
C PHE A 695 -10.81 6.88 10.98
N PHE A 696 -11.03 6.92 9.66
CA PHE A 696 -10.16 7.64 8.74
C PHE A 696 -10.05 9.13 9.09
N LEU A 697 -11.19 9.80 9.28
CA LEU A 697 -11.26 11.23 9.62
C LEU A 697 -10.61 11.56 10.97
N SER A 698 -10.65 10.63 11.94
CA SER A 698 -10.00 10.83 13.24
C SER A 698 -8.50 11.09 13.11
N ASN A 699 -7.82 10.48 12.12
CA ASN A 699 -6.38 10.68 11.90
C ASN A 699 -6.03 12.13 11.51
N PHE A 700 -6.96 12.88 10.90
CA PHE A 700 -6.74 14.29 10.61
C PHE A 700 -6.67 15.13 11.89
N ILE A 701 -7.28 14.69 12.99
CA ILE A 701 -7.14 15.33 14.30
C ILE A 701 -5.68 15.22 14.78
N MET A 702 -5.05 14.06 14.58
CA MET A 702 -3.62 13.87 14.87
C MET A 702 -2.74 14.76 13.99
N VAL A 703 -2.97 14.75 12.67
CA VAL A 703 -2.19 15.57 11.73
C VAL A 703 -2.35 17.06 12.06
N ALA A 704 -3.58 17.52 12.33
CA ALA A 704 -3.83 18.89 12.77
C ALA A 704 -3.11 19.21 14.08
N ASN A 705 -3.11 18.31 15.05
CA ASN A 705 -2.37 18.46 16.31
C ASN A 705 -0.86 18.60 16.05
N MET A 706 -0.28 17.74 15.22
CA MET A 706 1.13 17.82 14.82
C MET A 706 1.44 19.18 14.20
N VAL A 707 0.67 19.63 13.20
CA VAL A 707 0.93 20.91 12.53
C VAL A 707 0.76 22.10 13.48
N ILE A 708 -0.32 22.12 14.28
CA ILE A 708 -0.59 23.20 15.24
C ILE A 708 0.50 23.26 16.31
N SER A 709 0.91 22.12 16.85
CA SER A 709 1.94 22.04 17.89
C SER A 709 3.34 22.33 17.37
N TYR A 710 3.67 21.95 16.14
CA TYR A 710 4.91 22.39 15.51
C TYR A 710 5.00 23.93 15.46
N LEU A 711 3.91 24.58 15.06
CA LEU A 711 3.85 26.02 14.85
C LEU A 711 3.69 26.83 16.14
N ARG A 712 2.94 26.31 17.12
CA ARG A 712 2.48 27.06 18.30
C ARG A 712 2.67 26.34 19.63
N GLY A 713 3.08 25.08 19.61
CA GLY A 713 3.25 24.26 20.80
C GLY A 713 4.33 24.80 21.74
N ALA A 714 4.19 24.50 23.03
CA ALA A 714 5.21 24.82 24.02
C ALA A 714 6.54 24.16 23.64
N LYS A 715 7.66 24.84 23.92
CA LYS A 715 8.99 24.25 23.71
C LYS A 715 9.13 23.02 24.62
N ALA A 716 9.57 21.91 24.03
CA ALA A 716 9.84 20.70 24.77
C ALA A 716 11.19 20.82 25.50
N PRO A 717 11.28 20.43 26.78
CA PRO A 717 12.58 20.21 27.42
C PRO A 717 13.31 19.00 26.78
N ALA A 718 14.58 18.81 27.15
CA ALA A 718 15.37 17.64 26.73
C ALA A 718 14.66 16.33 27.10
N ASP A 719 14.12 16.25 28.31
CA ASP A 719 13.32 15.14 28.79
C ASP A 719 11.94 15.62 29.30
N PRO A 720 10.89 15.56 28.46
CA PRO A 720 9.55 15.98 28.85
C PRO A 720 8.82 14.96 29.74
N TRP A 721 9.28 13.71 29.79
CA TRP A 721 8.53 12.60 30.37
C TRP A 721 9.20 11.97 31.59
N GLY A 722 10.49 12.21 31.81
CA GLY A 722 11.29 11.49 32.80
C GLY A 722 11.71 10.11 32.28
N GLY A 723 12.15 10.04 31.02
CA GLY A 723 12.52 8.80 30.36
C GLY A 723 13.85 8.21 30.84
N TRP A 724 14.09 6.92 30.57
CA TRP A 724 15.23 6.17 31.11
C TRP A 724 16.40 5.99 30.14
N SER A 725 16.14 6.06 28.83
CA SER A 725 17.12 5.80 27.77
C SER A 725 17.95 7.04 27.40
N PHE A 726 19.09 6.83 26.73
CA PHE A 726 20.01 7.91 26.34
C PHE A 726 19.39 8.98 25.42
N GLU A 727 18.33 8.67 24.69
CA GLU A 727 17.62 9.64 23.85
C GLU A 727 17.14 10.87 24.64
N TRP A 728 16.90 10.73 25.95
CA TRP A 728 16.47 11.79 26.85
C TRP A 728 17.62 12.62 27.45
N MET A 729 18.88 12.21 27.26
CA MET A 729 20.07 12.94 27.72
C MET A 729 20.49 14.08 26.79
N THR A 730 19.99 14.09 25.55
CA THR A 730 20.27 15.13 24.55
C THR A 730 19.11 16.12 24.41
N SER A 731 19.33 17.25 23.74
CA SER A 731 18.31 18.29 23.55
C SER A 731 17.10 17.79 22.72
N SER A 732 16.05 18.62 22.67
CA SER A 732 14.85 18.38 21.86
C SER A 732 14.63 19.59 20.93
N PRO A 733 14.88 19.48 19.61
CA PRO A 733 15.47 18.34 18.92
C PRO A 733 16.96 18.14 19.24
N PRO A 734 17.52 16.92 19.05
CA PRO A 734 18.95 16.66 19.19
C PRO A 734 19.79 17.40 18.13
N PRO A 735 21.04 17.78 18.42
CA PRO A 735 21.97 18.32 17.43
C PRO A 735 22.44 17.23 16.46
N THR A 736 23.20 17.64 15.43
CA THR A 736 23.91 16.72 14.54
C THR A 736 25.41 17.04 14.59
N PRO A 737 26.28 16.09 15.01
CA PRO A 737 25.96 14.77 15.56
C PRO A 737 25.22 14.86 16.92
N SER A 738 24.45 13.81 17.25
CA SER A 738 23.58 13.80 18.44
C SER A 738 24.36 13.63 19.76
N PHE A 739 25.47 12.90 19.68
CA PHE A 739 26.40 12.62 20.75
C PHE A 739 27.84 12.72 20.25
N GLY A 740 28.75 13.12 21.14
CA GLY A 740 30.17 13.23 20.85
C GLY A 740 30.55 14.25 19.79
N ARG A 741 31.85 14.38 19.54
CA ARG A 741 32.44 15.19 18.47
C ARG A 741 33.44 14.36 17.68
N TYR A 742 33.46 14.55 16.37
CA TYR A 742 34.36 13.85 15.47
C TYR A 742 35.57 14.72 15.14
N VAL A 743 36.77 14.29 15.51
CA VAL A 743 38.03 15.00 15.31
C VAL A 743 39.10 14.01 14.85
N ASP A 744 39.79 14.31 13.74
CA ASP A 744 40.91 13.52 13.19
C ASP A 744 40.65 12.01 13.03
N GLY A 745 39.42 11.64 12.66
CA GLY A 745 39.04 10.24 12.44
C GLY A 745 38.45 9.53 13.66
N VAL A 746 38.44 10.18 14.82
CA VAL A 746 38.06 9.57 16.11
C VAL A 746 36.88 10.32 16.76
N TRP A 747 35.99 9.57 17.39
CA TRP A 747 34.89 10.12 18.19
C TRP A 747 35.33 10.37 19.63
N TYR A 748 35.08 11.57 20.12
CA TYR A 748 35.30 11.97 21.51
C TYR A 748 33.96 12.28 22.19
N ASP A 749 33.91 12.18 23.53
CA ASP A 749 32.77 12.61 24.35
C ASP A 749 31.45 11.85 24.07
N LEU A 750 31.54 10.59 23.65
CA LEU A 750 30.38 9.70 23.56
C LEU A 750 29.86 9.34 24.97
N PRO A 751 28.55 9.12 25.14
CA PRO A 751 27.99 8.70 26.42
C PRO A 751 28.55 7.33 26.81
N VAL A 752 28.80 7.15 28.11
CA VAL A 752 29.20 5.88 28.71
C VAL A 752 28.08 5.43 29.63
N LEU A 753 27.61 4.20 29.45
CA LEU A 753 26.64 3.60 30.37
C LEU A 753 27.37 3.15 31.63
N ARG A 754 27.27 3.97 32.68
CA ARG A 754 27.73 3.63 34.02
C ARG A 754 26.58 2.93 34.76
N ASP A 755 26.76 1.66 35.12
CA ASP A 755 25.72 0.86 35.76
C ASP A 755 25.48 1.40 37.18
N ALA A 756 24.24 1.73 37.54
CA ALA A 756 23.89 2.03 38.93
C ALA A 756 23.97 0.77 39.83
N ASN A 757 24.13 -0.42 39.23
CA ASN A 757 24.24 -1.72 39.89
C ASN A 757 25.59 -2.41 39.63
N GLU A 758 26.71 -1.68 39.71
CA GLU A 758 28.09 -2.18 39.55
C GLU A 758 28.44 -3.46 40.34
N HIS A 759 27.62 -3.89 41.30
CA HIS A 759 27.87 -5.08 42.12
C HIS A 759 27.24 -6.39 41.60
N VAL A 760 26.54 -6.40 40.46
CA VAL A 760 25.85 -7.62 39.96
C VAL A 760 26.27 -8.05 38.54
N THR A 761 26.98 -7.23 37.77
CA THR A 761 27.07 -7.38 36.31
C THR A 761 28.48 -7.55 35.72
N SER A 762 29.54 -7.62 36.53
CA SER A 762 30.93 -7.67 36.03
C SER A 762 31.41 -8.99 35.43
N GLU A 763 30.56 -10.02 35.29
CA GLU A 763 30.92 -11.21 34.51
C GLU A 763 30.20 -11.28 33.16
N PRO A 764 30.94 -11.34 32.03
CA PRO A 764 30.31 -11.59 30.74
C PRO A 764 29.65 -12.97 30.76
N GLY A 765 28.33 -12.98 30.55
CA GLY A 765 27.54 -14.20 30.44
C GLY A 765 28.10 -15.14 29.37
N TRP A 766 27.80 -16.44 29.47
CA TRP A 766 28.25 -17.48 28.53
C TRP A 766 28.11 -17.05 27.05
N PHE A 767 26.98 -16.44 26.69
CA PHE A 767 26.69 -16.03 25.32
C PHE A 767 27.58 -14.88 24.85
N SER A 768 27.86 -13.92 25.73
CA SER A 768 28.79 -12.82 25.47
C SER A 768 30.21 -13.35 25.26
N ARG A 769 30.65 -14.31 26.08
CA ARG A 769 31.93 -15.02 25.93
C ARG A 769 32.03 -15.83 24.64
N TRP A 770 30.93 -16.44 24.21
CA TRP A 770 30.89 -17.19 22.95
C TRP A 770 30.96 -16.25 21.73
N PHE A 771 30.21 -15.16 21.74
CA PHE A 771 30.17 -14.20 20.63
C PHE A 771 31.46 -13.38 20.51
N SER A 772 32.07 -12.99 21.63
CA SER A 772 33.38 -12.31 21.65
C SER A 772 34.52 -13.17 21.09
N ARG A 773 34.39 -14.51 21.11
CA ARG A 773 35.33 -15.42 20.42
C ARG A 773 35.17 -15.44 18.90
N LEU A 774 34.06 -14.93 18.35
CA LEU A 774 33.83 -14.81 16.91
C LEU A 774 34.33 -13.48 16.34
N MET A 775 34.70 -12.53 17.20
CA MET A 775 35.25 -11.24 16.80
C MET A 775 36.78 -11.31 16.81
N VAL A 776 37.42 -10.70 15.81
CA VAL A 776 38.88 -10.61 15.74
C VAL A 776 39.34 -9.75 16.93
N PRO A 777 40.31 -10.21 17.75
CA PRO A 777 40.86 -9.40 18.83
C PRO A 777 41.45 -8.11 18.26
N ASP A 778 41.15 -6.99 18.91
CA ASP A 778 41.79 -5.71 18.61
C ASP A 778 43.20 -5.77 19.21
N ASP A 779 44.18 -6.18 18.41
CA ASP A 779 45.59 -6.17 18.79
C ASP A 779 46.08 -4.71 18.75
N GLY A 780 45.78 -3.96 19.81
CA GLY A 780 46.19 -2.57 19.98
C GLY A 780 46.26 -2.15 21.44
N ASN A 781 47.45 -2.31 22.04
CA ASN A 781 48.09 -1.49 23.09
C ASN A 781 47.26 -0.35 23.70
N GLU A 782 47.24 -0.07 25.01
CA GLU A 782 48.30 -0.14 26.00
C GLU A 782 47.66 0.12 27.38
N GLU A 783 48.25 -0.48 28.42
CA GLU A 783 47.90 -0.33 29.82
C GLU A 783 47.85 1.14 30.28
N VAL A 784 46.79 1.57 30.96
CA VAL A 784 46.92 2.55 32.06
C VAL A 784 45.99 2.19 33.20
N VAL A 785 46.59 2.17 34.38
CA VAL A 785 46.10 1.73 35.68
C VAL A 785 45.38 2.87 36.43
N HIS A 786 44.28 2.48 37.10
CA HIS A 786 43.44 3.13 38.13
C HIS A 786 42.41 4.20 37.73
#